data_AF-A0A962I4W3-F1
#
_entry.id   AF-A0A962I4W3-F1
#
_cell.length_a   1.000
_cell.length_b   1.000
_cell.length_c   1.000
_cell.angle_alpha   90.00
_cell.angle_beta   90.00
_cell.angle_gamma   90.00
#
_symmetry.space_group_name_H-M   'P 1'
#
loop_
_entity.id
_entity.type
_entity.pdbx_description
1 polymer ?
#
loop_
_entity_poly.entity_id
_entity_poly.type
_entity_poly.pdbx_seq_one_letter_code
_entity_poly.pdbx_strand_id
1 'polypeptide(L)'
;MTKLPVRYSGRWIRALVALAMLTTGTASLAGTDPSAPLGANLNAVNDFSDEFPFVNLMKSARDWIPGNVNGCFDCREPGGNPACLAPNSCPVTISVDADGYPTSLAPGQVLTSILHAGGNPGRLASGTYTIRFAGNGTLQLLGMTQVSQGSGEIIANLVSSSGNNIGLRLTATTPGDHLRSVEVLPPGGVCSNDERQFCDGSNACAGGASCLLFTAPGVADAQLFQPRFLRNYEPFRLLRYMDWMETNSSPIVDFADYPTPSSAFWHRVPPQILAALGNRLRSDIWINLPHRASDAFIDSFATVLRDSFTPDRRIYLEYSNENWNGIFAQNVEIPRQFCPGFADLAAGCQNDGIPGNGIACERDPNTFSLGAAQAPCFEALVRAWGDRSVQIFDRFAAVFGASANSRLLRVVAAQAANPDLGRQVLARNATGQAFSVASRTDAYASAPYIGTEYCTPDSGINPDTSPQVYASVDNFLDHLETAGMSRAVGFMSGSRAMVNGNFPGLRHIAYEGGQHLAGIAGFTFNNVCNDVFDAANRHPRMETIYETYWSNWRQNGDEFAHFYTTGRYGPFGRWGLLEFQDQDRLSAPKYRALLDHSAAFPCHWSGCTQGGGGGNNNPLLSYAPTAGSQASPGNGPNFPGGTAGTAAASIGISASGASGTGSTMLSGCAVSGSGASAFAAIQLTPANGLFDTGVSSGSIGLACTRAEAPAQALLSCSETPLGGAAITRAWTLTCPPAVVQPDALFDDGFEAGVVSTCTPADVLIDGGLEASNPNTGANAAWPSTSTAFGTAICHANFCPDDAGTAPPRSGAFWAWFGGVNGSETSTLSQTVVLPAGAPRHLNFFLRTGRVTAPFDAQLRVKVDGNVVLVFAEPSTAEPSYVARSVDLSAFANGQSHDIQFEYVNPNGSGVSNFVVDDLSVTCSAVGN
;
A
#
# COMPACT_ATOMS: atom_id res chain seq x y z
N MET A 1 -55.58 11.15 50.40
CA MET A 1 -56.84 11.03 49.63
C MET A 1 -56.83 12.16 48.60
N THR A 2 -56.32 11.88 47.39
CA THR A 2 -57.07 11.84 46.11
C THR A 2 -57.47 13.25 45.61
N LYS A 3 -57.02 13.77 44.46
CA LYS A 3 -56.88 13.16 43.12
C LYS A 3 -55.77 13.82 42.27
N LEU A 4 -54.95 12.97 41.65
CA LEU A 4 -54.22 13.18 40.38
C LEU A 4 -55.14 12.79 39.20
N PRO A 5 -54.87 13.26 37.97
CA PRO A 5 -55.24 12.51 36.78
C PRO A 5 -54.03 12.16 35.88
N VAL A 6 -53.90 10.85 35.65
CA VAL A 6 -53.64 10.16 34.38
C VAL A 6 -52.34 10.49 33.62
N ARG A 7 -51.30 9.68 33.85
CA ARG A 7 -50.27 9.31 32.87
C ARG A 7 -50.23 7.79 32.70
N TYR A 8 -50.48 7.34 31.48
CA TYR A 8 -50.14 6.04 30.88
C TYR A 8 -49.88 6.36 29.41
N SER A 9 -49.01 5.74 28.63
CA SER A 9 -47.90 4.81 28.78
C SER A 9 -47.46 4.56 27.33
N GLY A 10 -46.17 4.61 27.01
CA GLY A 10 -45.72 4.18 25.68
C GLY A 10 -44.39 4.79 25.25
N ARG A 11 -43.40 3.91 25.05
CA ARG A 11 -42.04 4.11 24.49
C ARG A 11 -40.89 4.04 25.49
N TRP A 12 -40.87 2.95 26.25
CA TRP A 12 -39.65 2.18 26.50
C TRP A 12 -39.80 0.90 25.68
N ILE A 13 -39.02 0.76 24.61
CA ILE A 13 -38.63 -0.43 23.81
C ILE A 13 -38.19 0.12 22.45
N ARG A 14 -36.89 0.49 22.37
CA ARG A 14 -36.04 0.45 21.16
C ARG A 14 -34.58 0.34 21.64
N ALA A 15 -34.30 -0.71 22.39
CA ALA A 15 -32.95 -1.08 22.82
C ALA A 15 -32.68 -2.60 22.69
N LEU A 16 -33.54 -3.35 22.01
CA LEU A 16 -33.47 -4.83 21.95
C LEU A 16 -33.85 -5.41 20.57
N VAL A 17 -33.33 -4.84 19.48
CA VAL A 17 -33.32 -5.50 18.16
C VAL A 17 -31.95 -5.44 17.45
N ALA A 18 -30.90 -4.90 18.09
CA ALA A 18 -29.53 -4.90 17.53
C ALA A 18 -28.64 -6.05 18.05
N LEU A 19 -29.24 -7.14 18.54
CA LEU A 19 -28.51 -8.29 19.08
C LEU A 19 -29.19 -9.62 18.72
N ALA A 20 -29.48 -9.84 17.43
CA ALA A 20 -29.97 -11.13 16.91
C ALA A 20 -29.75 -11.34 15.40
N MET A 21 -28.70 -10.74 14.81
CA MET A 21 -28.21 -11.08 13.45
C MET A 21 -26.67 -11.17 13.41
N LEU A 22 -26.06 -11.74 14.45
CA LEU A 22 -24.61 -12.01 14.50
C LEU A 22 -24.29 -13.52 14.43
N THR A 23 -25.24 -14.36 14.05
CA THR A 23 -25.03 -15.82 13.97
C THR A 23 -25.77 -16.44 12.78
N THR A 24 -25.29 -16.20 11.56
CA THR A 24 -25.28 -17.16 10.44
C THR A 24 -24.53 -16.52 9.29
N GLY A 25 -23.29 -16.96 9.07
CA GLY A 25 -22.39 -16.41 8.08
C GLY A 25 -21.03 -16.11 8.68
N THR A 26 -20.36 -17.10 9.27
CA THR A 26 -18.89 -17.09 9.23
C THR A 26 -18.54 -17.20 7.74
N ALA A 27 -18.39 -16.06 7.07
CA ALA A 27 -17.59 -16.04 5.87
C ALA A 27 -16.23 -16.58 6.30
N SER A 28 -15.86 -17.76 5.81
CA SER A 28 -14.48 -18.20 5.89
C SER A 28 -13.67 -17.19 5.08
N LEU A 29 -12.99 -16.27 5.74
CA LEU A 29 -11.94 -15.48 5.12
C LEU A 29 -10.79 -16.45 4.83
N ALA A 30 -10.82 -17.04 3.63
CA ALA A 30 -9.80 -17.93 3.13
C ALA A 30 -8.64 -17.10 2.55
N GLY A 31 -7.46 -17.16 3.19
CA GLY A 31 -6.18 -16.61 2.69
C GLY A 31 -6.15 -15.08 2.61
N THR A 32 -5.13 -14.34 3.00
CA THR A 32 -3.71 -14.60 3.23
C THR A 32 -3.27 -13.62 4.34
N ASP A 33 -2.31 -14.01 5.18
CA ASP A 33 -1.60 -12.99 5.94
C ASP A 33 -0.77 -12.15 4.95
N PRO A 34 -0.63 -10.83 5.16
CA PRO A 34 0.09 -9.97 4.21
C PRO A 34 1.50 -10.50 3.97
N SER A 35 1.81 -10.65 2.69
CA SER A 35 2.87 -11.52 2.19
C SER A 35 4.19 -10.80 1.98
N ALA A 36 4.52 -9.77 2.76
CA ALA A 36 5.66 -8.92 2.47
C ALA A 36 6.46 -8.47 3.72
N PRO A 37 7.77 -8.23 3.59
CA PRO A 37 8.55 -7.33 4.44
C PRO A 37 8.11 -5.88 4.44
N LEU A 38 7.23 -5.56 3.49
CA LEU A 38 6.98 -4.22 3.05
C LEU A 38 5.71 -3.73 3.74
N GLY A 39 5.89 -2.61 4.43
CA GLY A 39 4.84 -1.71 4.83
C GLY A 39 4.73 -0.53 3.88
N ALA A 40 3.78 0.34 4.17
CA ALA A 40 3.67 1.64 3.52
C ALA A 40 3.18 2.68 4.52
N ASN A 41 3.59 3.94 4.32
CA ASN A 41 2.85 5.03 4.93
C ASN A 41 1.57 5.29 4.14
N LEU A 42 0.56 5.74 4.87
CA LEU A 42 -0.66 6.27 4.29
C LEU A 42 -0.46 7.74 3.92
N ASN A 43 -1.06 8.16 2.82
CA ASN A 43 -1.09 9.57 2.46
C ASN A 43 -2.09 10.32 3.37
N ALA A 44 -1.91 11.62 3.51
CA ALA A 44 -2.77 12.46 4.33
C ALA A 44 -4.24 12.40 3.89
N VAL A 45 -5.14 12.43 4.88
CA VAL A 45 -6.58 12.54 4.66
C VAL A 45 -6.91 14.01 4.42
N ASN A 46 -7.00 14.42 3.17
CA ASN A 46 -7.35 15.78 2.78
C ASN A 46 -8.09 15.84 1.44
N ASP A 47 -8.64 17.01 1.12
CA ASP A 47 -9.50 17.21 -0.05
C ASP A 47 -8.73 17.26 -1.39
N PHE A 48 -7.41 17.41 -1.36
CA PHE A 48 -6.57 17.43 -2.57
C PHE A 48 -5.80 16.12 -2.80
N SER A 49 -6.08 15.09 -1.99
CA SER A 49 -5.50 13.77 -2.14
C SER A 49 -6.09 13.06 -3.36
N ASP A 50 -5.26 12.25 -4.01
CA ASP A 50 -5.67 11.31 -5.06
C ASP A 50 -5.96 9.90 -4.48
N GLU A 51 -6.00 9.81 -3.15
CA GLU A 51 -6.39 8.65 -2.36
C GLU A 51 -7.67 8.97 -1.58
N PHE A 52 -8.66 8.08 -1.65
CA PHE A 52 -9.97 8.26 -1.04
C PHE A 52 -10.25 7.11 -0.07
N PRO A 53 -9.81 7.19 1.20
CA PRO A 53 -9.89 6.07 2.11
C PRO A 53 -11.30 5.68 2.53
N PHE A 54 -12.23 6.64 2.60
CA PHE A 54 -13.53 6.45 3.25
C PHE A 54 -14.69 6.44 2.25
N VAL A 55 -15.70 5.60 2.53
CA VAL A 55 -16.94 5.60 1.73
C VAL A 55 -17.67 6.93 1.86
N ASN A 56 -17.75 7.47 3.08
CA ASN A 56 -18.28 8.81 3.31
C ASN A 56 -17.19 9.87 3.01
N LEU A 57 -17.32 10.56 1.87
CA LEU A 57 -16.36 11.59 1.45
C LEU A 57 -16.32 12.81 2.39
N MET A 58 -17.34 13.00 3.24
CA MET A 58 -17.33 14.05 4.26
C MET A 58 -16.13 13.89 5.22
N LYS A 59 -15.67 12.65 5.46
CA LYS A 59 -14.56 12.37 6.38
C LYS A 59 -13.22 12.94 5.92
N SER A 60 -13.00 13.04 4.61
CA SER A 60 -11.80 13.65 4.01
C SER A 60 -11.97 15.12 3.65
N ALA A 61 -13.15 15.69 3.91
CA ALA A 61 -13.49 17.04 3.47
C ALA A 61 -12.79 18.09 4.32
N ARG A 62 -12.44 19.22 3.71
CA ARG A 62 -11.88 20.37 4.41
C ARG A 62 -12.83 20.90 5.47
N ASP A 63 -12.28 21.31 6.61
CA ASP A 63 -13.04 21.98 7.67
C ASP A 63 -13.86 23.15 7.13
N TRP A 64 -14.92 23.51 7.84
CA TRP A 64 -15.78 24.63 7.48
C TRP A 64 -14.97 25.93 7.31
N ILE A 65 -15.00 26.45 6.10
CA ILE A 65 -14.43 27.73 5.71
C ILE A 65 -15.48 28.82 5.93
N PRO A 66 -15.23 29.82 6.79
CA PRO A 66 -16.15 30.92 6.99
C PRO A 66 -16.09 31.86 5.80
N GLY A 67 -17.19 32.01 5.08
CA GLY A 67 -17.35 32.98 3.99
C GLY A 67 -18.52 33.91 4.24
N ASN A 68 -18.90 34.68 3.22
CA ASN A 68 -20.09 35.52 3.28
C ASN A 68 -20.99 35.40 2.04
N VAL A 69 -22.22 35.88 2.18
CA VAL A 69 -23.24 35.89 1.10
C VAL A 69 -22.84 36.78 -0.09
N ASN A 70 -21.92 37.73 0.10
CA ASN A 70 -21.47 38.68 -0.91
C ASN A 70 -20.33 38.14 -1.80
N GLY A 71 -19.89 36.89 -1.58
CA GLY A 71 -18.90 36.23 -2.43
C GLY A 71 -17.49 36.16 -1.86
N CYS A 72 -17.29 36.47 -0.57
CA CYS A 72 -16.05 36.09 0.11
C CYS A 72 -16.02 34.57 0.34
N PHE A 73 -15.02 33.89 -0.20
CA PHE A 73 -14.84 32.45 -0.06
C PHE A 73 -14.27 32.07 1.31
N ASP A 74 -13.17 32.71 1.72
CA ASP A 74 -12.54 32.53 3.04
C ASP A 74 -12.31 33.89 3.71
N CYS A 75 -13.04 34.15 4.78
CA CYS A 75 -12.92 35.37 5.59
C CYS A 75 -11.66 35.39 6.47
N ARG A 76 -10.96 34.25 6.65
CA ARG A 76 -9.67 34.19 7.33
C ARG A 76 -8.54 34.64 6.41
N GLU A 77 -8.72 34.44 5.11
CA GLU A 77 -7.78 34.82 4.06
C GLU A 77 -8.45 35.77 3.05
N PRO A 78 -8.76 37.01 3.46
CA PRO A 78 -9.52 37.94 2.63
C PRO A 78 -8.80 38.30 1.32
N GLY A 79 -7.47 38.13 1.28
CA GLY A 79 -6.63 38.46 0.14
C GLY A 79 -6.91 39.87 -0.38
N GLY A 80 -7.06 39.99 -1.70
CA GLY A 80 -7.53 41.21 -2.37
C GLY A 80 -9.02 41.21 -2.71
N ASN A 81 -9.81 40.25 -2.20
CA ASN A 81 -11.22 40.12 -2.56
C ASN A 81 -12.06 41.22 -1.87
N PRO A 82 -12.65 42.18 -2.63
CA PRO A 82 -13.41 43.29 -2.03
C PRO A 82 -14.61 42.83 -1.20
N ALA A 83 -15.20 41.66 -1.50
CA ALA A 83 -16.29 41.10 -0.73
C ALA A 83 -15.89 40.71 0.71
N CYS A 84 -14.60 40.39 0.91
CA CYS A 84 -14.05 40.06 2.23
C CYS A 84 -13.65 41.30 3.05
N LEU A 85 -13.50 42.46 2.40
CA LEU A 85 -12.94 43.68 3.00
C LEU A 85 -13.98 44.71 3.46
N ALA A 86 -15.27 44.47 3.18
CA ALA A 86 -16.33 45.38 3.62
C ALA A 86 -16.48 45.37 5.16
N PRO A 87 -16.78 46.51 5.81
CA PRO A 87 -16.94 46.56 7.26
C PRO A 87 -17.98 45.55 7.76
N ASN A 88 -17.63 44.75 8.77
CA ASN A 88 -18.48 43.71 9.37
C ASN A 88 -18.97 42.62 8.40
N SER A 89 -18.40 42.48 7.20
CA SER A 89 -18.85 41.49 6.22
C SER A 89 -18.26 40.10 6.39
N CYS A 90 -17.28 39.93 7.28
CA CYS A 90 -16.50 38.69 7.39
C CYS A 90 -16.41 38.15 8.82
N PRO A 91 -17.45 37.48 9.33
CA PRO A 91 -17.39 36.75 10.59
C PRO A 91 -16.56 35.47 10.43
N VAL A 92 -15.42 35.40 11.13
CA VAL A 92 -14.48 34.25 11.08
C VAL A 92 -14.79 33.16 12.12
N THR A 93 -15.51 33.48 13.19
CA THR A 93 -15.87 32.51 14.23
C THR A 93 -16.98 31.59 13.74
N ILE A 94 -16.81 30.28 13.98
CA ILE A 94 -17.79 29.24 13.66
C ILE A 94 -18.22 28.59 14.97
N SER A 95 -19.53 28.57 15.23
CA SER A 95 -20.09 27.84 16.37
C SER A 95 -20.40 26.42 15.93
N VAL A 96 -19.70 25.43 16.50
CA VAL A 96 -19.88 24.01 16.19
C VAL A 96 -20.32 23.20 17.41
N ASP A 97 -20.90 22.03 17.18
CA ASP A 97 -21.12 21.02 18.22
C ASP A 97 -19.85 20.20 18.48
N ALA A 98 -19.95 19.17 19.33
CA ALA A 98 -18.83 18.30 19.68
C ALA A 98 -18.29 17.47 18.49
N ASP A 99 -19.09 17.30 17.43
CA ASP A 99 -18.70 16.58 16.22
C ASP A 99 -18.24 17.53 15.10
N GLY A 100 -18.18 18.84 15.35
CA GLY A 100 -17.71 19.82 14.37
C GLY A 100 -18.78 20.31 13.40
N TYR A 101 -20.07 20.05 13.66
CA TYR A 101 -21.17 20.53 12.82
C TYR A 101 -21.66 21.92 13.24
N PRO A 102 -21.92 22.86 12.30
CA PRO A 102 -22.28 24.23 12.64
C PRO A 102 -23.67 24.33 13.27
N THR A 103 -23.73 24.90 14.48
CA THR A 103 -24.97 25.03 15.26
C THR A 103 -25.74 26.30 14.95
N SER A 104 -25.07 27.32 14.41
CA SER A 104 -25.67 28.61 14.00
C SER A 104 -24.78 29.33 12.98
N LEU A 105 -25.34 30.33 12.29
CA LEU A 105 -24.62 31.24 11.39
C LEU A 105 -24.79 32.69 11.85
N ALA A 106 -23.72 33.47 11.81
CA ALA A 106 -23.80 34.92 12.01
C ALA A 106 -24.54 35.59 10.82
N PRO A 107 -25.09 36.81 10.98
CA PRO A 107 -25.74 37.52 9.89
C PRO A 107 -24.84 37.64 8.64
N GLY A 108 -25.32 37.13 7.51
CA GLY A 108 -24.59 37.15 6.23
C GLY A 108 -23.44 36.13 6.11
N GLN A 109 -23.21 35.30 7.13
CA GLN A 109 -22.22 34.22 7.10
C GLN A 109 -22.73 33.03 6.28
N VAL A 110 -21.82 32.39 5.57
CA VAL A 110 -22.02 31.08 4.95
C VAL A 110 -20.79 30.24 5.27
N LEU A 111 -20.93 28.93 5.33
CA LEU A 111 -19.80 28.03 5.60
C LEU A 111 -19.60 27.09 4.43
N THR A 112 -18.39 26.98 3.92
CA THR A 112 -18.07 26.10 2.79
C THR A 112 -17.15 24.98 3.25
N SER A 113 -17.44 23.74 2.88
CA SER A 113 -16.53 22.62 3.01
C SER A 113 -16.23 22.07 1.62
N ILE A 114 -14.96 21.75 1.36
CA ILE A 114 -14.49 21.21 0.09
C ILE A 114 -14.30 19.71 0.26
N LEU A 115 -15.04 18.93 -0.53
CA LEU A 115 -14.96 17.47 -0.57
C LEU A 115 -13.80 17.01 -1.44
N HIS A 116 -13.53 17.74 -2.52
CA HIS A 116 -12.38 17.52 -3.38
C HIS A 116 -11.93 18.84 -4.01
N ALA A 117 -10.67 19.19 -3.80
CA ALA A 117 -10.03 20.28 -4.52
C ALA A 117 -9.80 19.85 -5.97
N GLY A 118 -10.40 20.58 -6.92
CA GLY A 118 -10.35 20.22 -8.32
C GLY A 118 -8.90 20.09 -8.84
N GLY A 119 -8.60 18.98 -9.50
CA GLY A 119 -7.29 18.69 -10.09
C GLY A 119 -7.34 18.59 -11.62
N ASN A 120 -6.18 18.52 -12.28
CA ASN A 120 -6.10 18.12 -13.69
C ASN A 120 -5.10 16.96 -13.86
N PRO A 121 -5.57 15.75 -14.20
CA PRO A 121 -6.98 15.36 -14.33
C PRO A 121 -7.68 15.24 -12.97
N GLY A 122 -9.01 15.39 -12.92
CA GLY A 122 -9.81 15.13 -11.71
C GLY A 122 -9.90 13.63 -11.40
N ARG A 123 -9.94 13.26 -10.11
CA ARG A 123 -9.86 11.86 -9.65
C ARG A 123 -11.11 11.31 -8.93
N LEU A 124 -12.07 12.16 -8.55
CA LEU A 124 -13.37 11.65 -8.08
C LEU A 124 -14.17 11.08 -9.26
N ALA A 125 -14.78 9.91 -9.05
CA ALA A 125 -15.60 9.22 -10.03
C ALA A 125 -16.81 10.07 -10.45
N SER A 126 -17.09 10.13 -11.75
CA SER A 126 -18.33 10.71 -12.25
C SER A 126 -19.53 9.82 -11.90
N GLY A 127 -20.72 10.42 -11.80
CA GLY A 127 -21.96 9.70 -11.53
C GLY A 127 -22.84 10.37 -10.50
N THR A 128 -23.78 9.60 -9.95
CA THR A 128 -24.77 10.08 -8.99
C THR A 128 -24.29 9.88 -7.55
N TYR A 129 -24.18 10.99 -6.83
CA TYR A 129 -23.84 11.08 -5.43
C TYR A 129 -25.10 11.28 -4.59
N THR A 130 -25.10 10.70 -3.39
CA THR A 130 -26.17 10.86 -2.41
C THR A 130 -25.63 11.54 -1.17
N ILE A 131 -26.23 12.67 -0.79
CA ILE A 131 -25.86 13.45 0.38
C ILE A 131 -26.97 13.29 1.42
N ARG A 132 -26.67 12.68 2.57
CA ARG A 132 -27.61 12.51 3.69
C ARG A 132 -27.22 13.38 4.86
N PHE A 133 -28.20 13.86 5.62
CA PHE A 133 -27.94 14.64 6.83
C PHE A 133 -29.15 14.62 7.77
N ALA A 134 -28.89 14.82 9.06
CA ALA A 134 -29.89 15.02 10.09
C ALA A 134 -30.08 16.51 10.41
N GLY A 135 -31.23 16.85 10.99
CA GLY A 135 -31.58 18.21 11.39
C GLY A 135 -32.01 19.12 10.25
N ASN A 136 -32.08 20.42 10.52
CA ASN A 136 -32.60 21.42 9.61
C ASN A 136 -31.50 22.42 9.20
N GLY A 137 -31.17 22.41 7.91
CA GLY A 137 -30.29 23.37 7.27
C GLY A 137 -30.44 23.36 5.75
N THR A 138 -29.77 24.30 5.07
CA THR A 138 -29.76 24.43 3.61
C THR A 138 -28.33 24.34 3.10
N LEU A 139 -28.08 23.38 2.21
CA LEU A 139 -26.81 23.17 1.53
C LEU A 139 -26.93 23.58 0.06
N GLN A 140 -25.98 24.37 -0.43
CA GLN A 140 -25.73 24.59 -1.84
C GLN A 140 -24.56 23.71 -2.28
N LEU A 141 -24.65 23.10 -3.46
CA LEU A 141 -23.59 22.23 -3.98
C LEU A 141 -22.59 23.04 -4.81
N LEU A 142 -21.31 22.72 -4.69
CA LEU A 142 -20.24 23.20 -5.57
C LEU A 142 -19.79 22.07 -6.49
N GLY A 143 -19.64 22.35 -7.78
CA GLY A 143 -19.13 21.40 -8.77
C GLY A 143 -20.04 20.21 -9.10
N MET A 144 -21.20 20.11 -8.45
CA MET A 144 -22.23 19.09 -8.70
C MET A 144 -23.57 19.74 -9.05
N THR A 145 -24.33 19.07 -9.91
CA THR A 145 -25.69 19.49 -10.26
C THR A 145 -26.68 18.76 -9.37
N GLN A 146 -27.43 19.49 -8.55
CA GLN A 146 -28.53 18.92 -7.77
C GLN A 146 -29.62 18.37 -8.70
N VAL A 147 -29.99 17.12 -8.49
CA VAL A 147 -31.05 16.41 -9.24
C VAL A 147 -32.37 16.48 -8.46
N SER A 148 -32.32 16.19 -7.16
CA SER A 148 -33.49 16.23 -6.28
C SER A 148 -33.09 16.50 -4.84
N GLN A 149 -34.07 16.94 -4.04
CA GLN A 149 -33.90 17.17 -2.61
C GLN A 149 -35.14 16.71 -1.87
N GLY A 150 -34.95 15.81 -0.91
CA GLY A 150 -35.93 15.37 0.07
C GLY A 150 -35.64 15.94 1.46
N SER A 151 -36.36 15.45 2.47
CA SER A 151 -36.05 15.76 3.86
C SER A 151 -34.80 14.97 4.28
N GLY A 152 -33.69 15.69 4.53
CA GLY A 152 -32.43 15.08 4.97
C GLY A 152 -31.66 14.31 3.89
N GLU A 153 -32.03 14.44 2.62
CA GLU A 153 -31.33 13.79 1.50
C GLU A 153 -31.29 14.69 0.26
N ILE A 154 -30.15 14.76 -0.41
CA ILE A 154 -29.94 15.44 -1.70
C ILE A 154 -29.31 14.43 -2.66
N ILE A 155 -29.87 14.32 -3.86
CA ILE A 155 -29.28 13.55 -4.97
C ILE A 155 -28.62 14.53 -5.92
N ALA A 156 -27.36 14.28 -6.28
CA ALA A 156 -26.57 15.16 -7.11
C ALA A 156 -25.77 14.38 -8.16
N ASN A 157 -25.53 14.99 -9.31
CA ASN A 157 -24.71 14.41 -10.37
C ASN A 157 -23.39 15.16 -10.49
N LEU A 158 -22.29 14.40 -10.50
CA LEU A 158 -20.94 14.86 -10.82
C LEU A 158 -20.59 14.41 -12.23
N VAL A 159 -20.35 15.35 -13.14
CA VAL A 159 -19.94 15.05 -14.53
C VAL A 159 -18.42 14.87 -14.62
N SER A 160 -17.67 15.76 -13.98
CA SER A 160 -16.21 15.72 -13.95
C SER A 160 -15.71 16.42 -12.70
N SER A 161 -14.65 15.87 -12.11
CA SER A 161 -13.90 16.47 -11.00
C SER A 161 -12.70 17.29 -11.48
N SER A 162 -12.54 17.49 -12.79
CA SER A 162 -11.42 18.23 -13.36
C SER A 162 -11.58 19.74 -13.16
N GLY A 163 -10.55 20.39 -12.62
CA GLY A 163 -10.39 21.84 -12.54
C GLY A 163 -11.30 22.60 -11.57
N ASN A 164 -12.43 22.03 -11.15
CA ASN A 164 -13.39 22.67 -10.25
C ASN A 164 -13.41 21.99 -8.88
N ASN A 165 -13.53 22.80 -7.82
CA ASN A 165 -13.77 22.27 -6.49
C ASN A 165 -15.16 21.63 -6.38
N ILE A 166 -15.20 20.48 -5.74
CA ILE A 166 -16.43 19.77 -5.37
C ILE A 166 -16.66 19.99 -3.88
N GLY A 167 -17.86 20.40 -3.47
CA GLY A 167 -18.08 20.78 -2.08
C GLY A 167 -19.52 21.08 -1.69
N LEU A 168 -19.69 21.52 -0.44
CA LEU A 168 -20.95 21.90 0.17
C LEU A 168 -20.84 23.30 0.76
N ARG A 169 -21.82 24.16 0.52
CA ARG A 169 -21.95 25.49 1.14
C ARG A 169 -23.22 25.57 1.96
N LEU A 170 -23.07 25.61 3.28
CA LEU A 170 -24.14 25.81 4.24
C LEU A 170 -24.57 27.28 4.26
N THR A 171 -25.84 27.53 3.95
CA THR A 171 -26.43 28.88 3.91
C THR A 171 -27.50 29.11 4.98
N ALA A 172 -27.98 28.04 5.63
CA ALA A 172 -28.87 28.11 6.78
C ALA A 172 -28.72 26.87 7.66
N THR A 173 -28.86 27.02 8.97
CA THR A 173 -28.94 25.93 9.96
C THR A 173 -29.80 26.39 11.14
N THR A 174 -30.54 25.48 11.79
CA THR A 174 -31.47 25.83 12.87
C THR A 174 -30.86 25.56 14.25
N PRO A 175 -30.67 26.57 15.11
CA PRO A 175 -30.17 26.32 16.47
C PRO A 175 -31.06 25.34 17.24
N GLY A 176 -30.47 24.32 17.85
CA GLY A 176 -31.16 23.25 18.59
C GLY A 176 -31.68 22.10 17.74
N ASP A 177 -31.74 22.25 16.41
CA ASP A 177 -31.93 21.16 15.44
C ASP A 177 -31.07 21.42 14.21
N HIS A 178 -29.77 21.63 14.43
CA HIS A 178 -28.84 22.04 13.39
C HIS A 178 -28.50 20.88 12.46
N LEU A 179 -28.08 21.22 11.24
CA LEU A 179 -27.61 20.25 10.25
C LEU A 179 -26.37 19.52 10.77
N ARG A 180 -26.44 18.18 10.80
CA ARG A 180 -25.39 17.30 11.36
C ARG A 180 -25.41 15.92 10.73
N SER A 181 -24.44 15.07 11.08
CA SER A 181 -24.31 13.70 10.57
C SER A 181 -24.37 13.64 9.04
N VAL A 182 -23.61 14.51 8.40
CA VAL A 182 -23.55 14.61 6.94
C VAL A 182 -22.77 13.45 6.37
N GLU A 183 -23.39 12.73 5.44
CA GLU A 183 -22.78 11.67 4.64
C GLU A 183 -22.79 12.07 3.18
N VAL A 184 -21.65 11.97 2.50
CA VAL A 184 -21.54 12.15 1.06
C VAL A 184 -21.09 10.82 0.46
N LEU A 185 -22.04 10.11 -0.14
CA LEU A 185 -21.86 8.75 -0.65
C LEU A 185 -21.64 8.76 -2.16
N PRO A 186 -20.55 8.16 -2.67
CA PRO A 186 -20.28 8.05 -4.10
C PRO A 186 -21.17 7.01 -4.79
N PRO A 187 -21.21 6.99 -6.13
CA PRO A 187 -21.86 5.92 -6.88
C PRO A 187 -21.18 4.56 -6.66
N GLY A 188 -21.96 3.49 -6.86
CA GLY A 188 -21.49 2.11 -6.74
C GLY A 188 -21.66 1.52 -5.35
N GLY A 189 -20.91 0.46 -5.09
CA GLY A 189 -21.02 -0.34 -3.88
C GLY A 189 -19.84 -1.28 -3.67
N VAL A 190 -20.08 -2.26 -2.79
CA VAL A 190 -19.14 -3.31 -2.43
C VAL A 190 -19.75 -4.69 -2.71
N CYS A 191 -18.94 -5.65 -3.14
CA CYS A 191 -19.42 -7.01 -3.36
C CYS A 191 -19.71 -7.73 -2.04
N SER A 192 -20.84 -8.44 -1.97
CA SER A 192 -21.29 -9.10 -0.75
C SER A 192 -20.37 -10.21 -0.22
N ASN A 193 -19.42 -10.68 -1.04
CA ASN A 193 -18.46 -11.72 -0.71
C ASN A 193 -17.03 -11.20 -0.50
N ASP A 194 -16.75 -9.94 -0.83
CA ASP A 194 -15.40 -9.35 -0.74
C ASP A 194 -15.49 -7.84 -0.49
N GLU A 195 -15.08 -7.41 0.70
CA GLU A 195 -15.08 -6.00 1.12
C GLU A 195 -14.05 -5.13 0.37
N ARG A 196 -13.16 -5.74 -0.40
CA ARG A 196 -12.10 -5.10 -1.21
C ARG A 196 -12.51 -4.97 -2.67
N GLN A 197 -13.59 -5.64 -3.08
CA GLN A 197 -14.10 -5.58 -4.44
C GLN A 197 -15.19 -4.51 -4.56
N PHE A 198 -14.85 -3.43 -5.27
CA PHE A 198 -15.83 -2.43 -5.69
C PHE A 198 -16.73 -3.01 -6.79
N CYS A 199 -18.00 -2.58 -6.80
CA CYS A 199 -18.95 -2.93 -7.85
C CYS A 199 -19.83 -1.76 -8.26
N ASP A 200 -20.26 -1.80 -9.52
CA ASP A 200 -21.24 -0.90 -10.12
C ASP A 200 -21.87 -1.55 -11.37
N GLY A 201 -22.52 -0.74 -12.23
CA GLY A 201 -23.14 -1.24 -13.45
C GLY A 201 -22.17 -1.77 -14.51
N SER A 202 -20.88 -1.39 -14.46
CA SER A 202 -19.83 -1.88 -15.37
C SER A 202 -18.89 -2.89 -14.73
N ASN A 203 -18.87 -2.97 -13.40
CA ASN A 203 -18.03 -3.88 -12.62
C ASN A 203 -18.94 -4.80 -11.78
N ALA A 204 -19.38 -5.91 -12.38
CA ALA A 204 -20.20 -6.89 -11.68
C ALA A 204 -19.38 -7.69 -10.65
N CYS A 205 -20.03 -8.11 -9.57
CA CYS A 205 -19.42 -9.00 -8.58
C CYS A 205 -19.24 -10.41 -9.15
N ALA A 206 -18.12 -11.04 -8.82
CA ALA A 206 -17.82 -12.40 -9.26
C ALA A 206 -18.60 -13.45 -8.44
N GLY A 207 -18.69 -14.69 -8.95
CA GLY A 207 -19.19 -15.83 -8.18
C GLY A 207 -20.66 -15.77 -7.74
N GLY A 208 -21.49 -15.00 -8.45
CA GLY A 208 -22.92 -14.84 -8.12
C GLY A 208 -23.19 -13.95 -6.91
N ALA A 209 -22.18 -13.23 -6.41
CA ALA A 209 -22.34 -12.26 -5.34
C ALA A 209 -23.15 -11.03 -5.80
N SER A 210 -23.81 -10.37 -4.85
CA SER A 210 -24.61 -9.17 -5.12
C SER A 210 -23.79 -7.91 -4.85
N CYS A 211 -24.02 -6.87 -5.65
CA CYS A 211 -23.48 -5.55 -5.39
C CYS A 211 -24.31 -4.82 -4.32
N LEU A 212 -23.71 -4.57 -3.16
CA LEU A 212 -24.31 -3.82 -2.06
C LEU A 212 -23.99 -2.33 -2.23
N LEU A 213 -24.94 -1.57 -2.75
CA LEU A 213 -24.77 -0.12 -2.98
C LEU A 213 -24.50 0.61 -1.67
N PHE A 214 -23.58 1.58 -1.67
CA PHE A 214 -23.28 2.38 -0.47
C PHE A 214 -24.51 3.13 0.07
N THR A 215 -25.45 3.45 -0.80
CA THR A 215 -26.71 4.11 -0.45
C THR A 215 -27.72 3.18 0.21
N ALA A 216 -27.53 1.86 0.19
CA ALA A 216 -28.42 0.94 0.88
C ALA A 216 -28.29 1.07 2.41
N PRO A 217 -29.38 0.89 3.18
CA PRO A 217 -29.36 1.06 4.63
C PRO A 217 -28.28 0.21 5.32
N GLY A 218 -27.42 0.85 6.12
CA GLY A 218 -26.36 0.20 6.91
C GLY A 218 -25.12 -0.24 6.14
N VAL A 219 -25.09 -0.11 4.80
CA VAL A 219 -23.92 -0.53 4.00
C VAL A 219 -22.74 0.41 4.21
N ALA A 220 -22.92 1.74 4.12
CA ALA A 220 -21.83 2.69 4.34
C ALA A 220 -21.28 2.65 5.78
N ASP A 221 -22.12 2.36 6.78
CA ASP A 221 -21.69 2.18 8.17
C ASP A 221 -20.81 0.93 8.33
N ALA A 222 -21.21 -0.18 7.69
CA ALA A 222 -20.47 -1.44 7.73
C ALA A 222 -19.19 -1.39 6.86
N GLN A 223 -19.24 -0.69 5.73
CA GLN A 223 -18.14 -0.51 4.79
C GLN A 223 -17.52 0.88 4.98
N LEU A 224 -16.79 1.05 6.07
CA LEU A 224 -16.17 2.34 6.39
C LEU A 224 -15.19 2.81 5.29
N PHE A 225 -14.37 1.87 4.80
CA PHE A 225 -13.31 2.16 3.85
C PHE A 225 -13.72 1.85 2.41
N GLN A 226 -13.22 2.63 1.45
CA GLN A 226 -13.44 2.35 0.04
C GLN A 226 -12.83 1.00 -0.35
N PRO A 227 -13.55 0.14 -1.10
CA PRO A 227 -13.03 -1.17 -1.49
C PRO A 227 -11.71 -1.08 -2.28
N ARG A 228 -11.62 -0.12 -3.22
CA ARG A 228 -10.39 0.10 -4.01
C ARG A 228 -9.19 0.52 -3.15
N PHE A 229 -9.43 1.36 -2.14
CA PHE A 229 -8.41 1.72 -1.15
C PHE A 229 -7.94 0.47 -0.39
N LEU A 230 -8.86 -0.34 0.14
CA LEU A 230 -8.50 -1.59 0.84
C LEU A 230 -7.67 -2.53 -0.06
N ARG A 231 -8.05 -2.68 -1.32
CA ARG A 231 -7.32 -3.50 -2.31
C ARG A 231 -5.90 -2.99 -2.59
N ASN A 232 -5.68 -1.68 -2.57
CA ASN A 232 -4.34 -1.13 -2.78
C ASN A 232 -3.44 -1.33 -1.56
N TYR A 233 -4.01 -1.49 -0.37
CA TYR A 233 -3.26 -1.70 0.87
C TYR A 233 -3.17 -3.15 1.35
N GLU A 234 -3.99 -4.04 0.80
CA GLU A 234 -3.96 -5.49 1.05
C GLU A 234 -2.56 -6.13 1.03
N PRO A 235 -1.64 -5.75 0.12
CA PRO A 235 -0.31 -6.36 0.08
C PRO A 235 0.59 -6.02 1.28
N PHE A 236 0.32 -4.93 2.01
CA PHE A 236 1.25 -4.42 3.02
C PHE A 236 1.05 -5.07 4.38
N ARG A 237 2.16 -5.54 4.98
CA ARG A 237 2.16 -6.13 6.33
C ARG A 237 2.08 -5.09 7.43
N LEU A 238 2.59 -3.88 7.17
CA LEU A 238 2.70 -2.81 8.14
C LEU A 238 2.15 -1.51 7.55
N LEU A 239 1.25 -0.86 8.29
CA LEU A 239 0.70 0.43 7.90
C LEU A 239 1.17 1.51 8.87
N ARG A 240 1.88 2.52 8.36
CA ARG A 240 2.35 3.65 9.16
C ARG A 240 1.46 4.87 8.98
N TYR A 241 0.90 5.35 10.09
CA TYR A 241 -0.18 6.34 10.12
C TYR A 241 0.30 7.79 10.34
N MET A 242 1.57 8.10 10.06
CA MET A 242 2.19 9.39 10.39
C MET A 242 1.35 10.60 9.93
N ASP A 243 0.90 10.61 8.67
CA ASP A 243 0.08 11.68 8.12
C ASP A 243 -1.39 11.59 8.54
N TRP A 244 -1.95 10.39 8.71
CA TRP A 244 -3.31 10.22 9.27
C TRP A 244 -3.42 10.75 10.70
N MET A 245 -2.33 10.71 11.46
CA MET A 245 -2.24 11.29 12.80
C MET A 245 -1.85 12.78 12.76
N GLU A 246 -1.44 13.27 11.58
CA GLU A 246 -0.92 14.61 11.31
C GLU A 246 0.11 15.00 12.38
N THR A 247 1.16 14.16 12.44
CA THR A 247 2.17 14.18 13.53
C THR A 247 3.16 15.33 13.39
N ASN A 248 3.52 15.68 12.15
CA ASN A 248 4.48 16.75 11.88
C ASN A 248 3.93 18.12 12.32
N SER A 249 4.70 18.85 13.13
CA SER A 249 4.32 20.14 13.70
C SER A 249 2.97 20.12 14.45
N SER A 250 2.60 18.96 15.01
CA SER A 250 1.29 18.77 15.63
C SER A 250 1.09 19.69 16.85
N PRO A 251 -0.01 20.44 16.93
CA PRO A 251 -0.31 21.29 18.09
C PRO A 251 -0.92 20.51 19.26
N ILE A 252 -1.25 19.22 19.06
CA ILE A 252 -2.06 18.41 19.97
C ILE A 252 -1.32 18.12 21.28
N VAL A 253 -1.99 18.43 22.39
CA VAL A 253 -1.53 18.12 23.75
C VAL A 253 -2.43 17.08 24.39
N ASP A 254 -3.75 17.28 24.36
CA ASP A 254 -4.71 16.47 25.11
C ASP A 254 -5.60 15.61 24.21
N PHE A 255 -6.06 14.47 24.74
CA PHE A 255 -6.83 13.50 23.95
C PHE A 255 -8.20 14.05 23.53
N ALA A 256 -8.73 15.02 24.28
CA ALA A 256 -9.98 15.70 23.96
C ALA A 256 -9.88 16.59 22.71
N ASP A 257 -8.66 16.95 22.29
CA ASP A 257 -8.41 17.72 21.06
C ASP A 257 -8.37 16.82 19.81
N TYR A 258 -8.42 15.49 19.98
CA TYR A 258 -8.50 14.53 18.88
C TYR A 258 -9.96 14.28 18.47
N PRO A 259 -10.23 14.10 17.17
CA PRO A 259 -11.57 13.79 16.71
C PRO A 259 -12.04 12.41 17.16
N THR A 260 -13.35 12.22 17.17
CA THR A 260 -14.02 10.96 17.46
C THR A 260 -14.55 10.32 16.18
N PRO A 261 -15.00 9.06 16.21
CA PRO A 261 -15.66 8.45 15.04
C PRO A 261 -16.90 9.23 14.53
N SER A 262 -17.58 9.99 15.38
CA SER A 262 -18.74 10.80 14.98
C SER A 262 -18.37 12.17 14.39
N SER A 263 -17.14 12.64 14.59
CA SER A 263 -16.67 13.92 14.04
C SER A 263 -16.88 14.03 12.53
N ALA A 264 -17.24 15.23 12.07
CA ALA A 264 -17.53 15.52 10.67
C ALA A 264 -16.34 15.23 9.75
N PHE A 265 -15.14 15.60 10.19
CA PHE A 265 -13.90 15.53 9.44
C PHE A 265 -12.83 14.74 10.20
N TRP A 266 -11.95 14.05 9.46
CA TRP A 266 -10.85 13.25 10.00
C TRP A 266 -9.50 13.64 9.37
N HIS A 267 -9.17 14.94 9.33
CA HIS A 267 -7.81 15.39 9.01
C HIS A 267 -6.77 14.77 9.95
N ARG A 268 -7.19 14.56 11.20
CA ARG A 268 -6.61 13.59 12.14
C ARG A 268 -7.58 12.42 12.24
N VAL A 269 -7.10 11.20 12.07
CA VAL A 269 -7.96 10.01 12.08
C VAL A 269 -8.03 9.45 13.52
N PRO A 270 -9.23 9.19 14.07
CA PRO A 270 -9.37 8.66 15.43
C PRO A 270 -8.68 7.29 15.59
N PRO A 271 -8.10 6.97 16.77
CA PRO A 271 -7.41 5.70 17.01
C PRO A 271 -8.27 4.46 16.76
N GLN A 272 -9.59 4.54 16.99
CA GLN A 272 -10.54 3.48 16.66
C GLN A 272 -10.56 3.16 15.16
N ILE A 273 -10.41 4.19 14.32
CA ILE A 273 -10.41 4.06 12.86
C ILE A 273 -9.06 3.53 12.36
N LEU A 274 -7.94 3.93 12.99
CA LEU A 274 -6.63 3.32 12.73
C LEU A 274 -6.69 1.81 12.99
N ALA A 275 -7.20 1.42 14.17
CA ALA A 275 -7.39 0.02 14.53
C ALA A 275 -8.33 -0.71 13.56
N ALA A 276 -9.42 -0.08 13.13
CA ALA A 276 -10.37 -0.67 12.19
C ALA A 276 -9.73 -0.97 10.83
N LEU A 277 -8.83 -0.11 10.33
CA LEU A 277 -8.12 -0.38 9.08
C LEU A 277 -7.17 -1.57 9.23
N GLY A 278 -6.31 -1.54 10.26
CA GLY A 278 -5.37 -2.62 10.52
C GLY A 278 -6.06 -3.97 10.75
N ASN A 279 -7.23 -3.98 11.42
CA ASN A 279 -8.04 -5.18 11.60
C ASN A 279 -8.58 -5.74 10.28
N ARG A 280 -9.12 -4.91 9.37
CA ARG A 280 -9.67 -5.34 8.07
C ARG A 280 -8.60 -5.87 7.12
N LEU A 281 -7.45 -5.20 7.10
CA LEU A 281 -6.31 -5.61 6.26
C LEU A 281 -5.44 -6.69 6.94
N ARG A 282 -5.72 -6.99 8.21
CA ARG A 282 -4.88 -7.83 9.06
C ARG A 282 -3.40 -7.42 8.98
N SER A 283 -3.13 -6.12 9.09
CA SER A 283 -1.79 -5.54 9.11
C SER A 283 -1.35 -5.23 10.55
N ASP A 284 -0.04 -5.19 10.79
CA ASP A 284 0.53 -4.47 11.91
C ASP A 284 0.35 -2.95 11.68
N ILE A 285 0.39 -2.16 12.75
CA ILE A 285 0.24 -0.70 12.67
C ILE A 285 1.45 0.00 13.26
N TRP A 286 1.87 1.11 12.66
CA TRP A 286 2.91 2.00 13.17
C TRP A 286 2.33 3.38 13.44
N ILE A 287 2.38 3.79 14.70
CA ILE A 287 1.87 5.07 15.17
C ILE A 287 3.00 6.01 15.58
N ASN A 288 2.80 7.29 15.29
CA ASN A 288 3.69 8.38 15.64
C ASN A 288 2.96 9.30 16.62
N LEU A 289 3.38 9.31 17.88
CA LEU A 289 2.69 10.13 18.88
C LEU A 289 3.17 11.59 18.80
N PRO A 290 2.27 12.60 18.84
CA PRO A 290 2.64 14.01 18.76
C PRO A 290 3.72 14.39 19.78
N HIS A 291 4.65 15.26 19.40
CA HIS A 291 5.76 15.67 20.28
C HIS A 291 5.28 16.40 21.55
N ARG A 292 4.14 17.08 21.47
CA ARG A 292 3.52 17.80 22.59
C ARG A 292 2.55 16.97 23.43
N ALA A 293 2.29 15.71 23.05
CA ALA A 293 1.28 14.88 23.70
C ALA A 293 1.55 14.72 25.21
N SER A 294 0.52 15.04 26.01
CA SER A 294 0.54 14.86 27.46
C SER A 294 0.54 13.38 27.82
N ASP A 295 0.97 13.06 29.03
CA ASP A 295 0.94 11.69 29.53
C ASP A 295 -0.48 11.07 29.52
N ALA A 296 -1.49 11.89 29.83
CA ALA A 296 -2.89 11.47 29.77
C ALA A 296 -3.35 11.19 28.34
N PHE A 297 -2.82 11.91 27.34
CA PHE A 297 -3.03 11.60 25.93
C PHE A 297 -2.48 10.20 25.60
N ILE A 298 -1.21 9.94 25.96
CA ILE A 298 -0.54 8.65 25.68
C ILE A 298 -1.34 7.49 26.29
N ASP A 299 -1.74 7.61 27.55
CA ASP A 299 -2.50 6.57 28.27
C ASP A 299 -3.88 6.32 27.64
N SER A 300 -4.57 7.39 27.22
CA SER A 300 -5.89 7.30 26.56
C SER A 300 -5.79 6.66 25.17
N PHE A 301 -4.81 7.08 24.37
CA PHE A 301 -4.57 6.55 23.04
C PHE A 301 -4.19 5.05 23.10
N ALA A 302 -3.29 4.68 24.01
CA ALA A 302 -2.92 3.29 24.25
C ALA A 302 -4.13 2.43 24.68
N THR A 303 -5.02 2.98 25.52
CA THR A 303 -6.23 2.29 25.99
C THR A 303 -7.17 1.98 24.83
N VAL A 304 -7.41 2.95 23.94
CA VAL A 304 -8.27 2.74 22.77
C VAL A 304 -7.68 1.65 21.86
N LEU A 305 -6.39 1.67 21.58
CA LEU A 305 -5.76 0.65 20.73
C LEU A 305 -5.74 -0.73 21.37
N ARG A 306 -5.50 -0.84 22.68
CA ARG A 306 -5.58 -2.12 23.40
C ARG A 306 -6.97 -2.75 23.23
N ASP A 307 -8.02 -1.93 23.33
CA ASP A 307 -9.40 -2.41 23.33
C ASP A 307 -9.96 -2.63 21.92
N SER A 308 -9.47 -1.89 20.92
CA SER A 308 -10.03 -1.90 19.55
C SER A 308 -9.20 -2.67 18.52
N PHE A 309 -7.89 -2.87 18.77
CA PHE A 309 -6.99 -3.48 17.81
C PHE A 309 -6.72 -4.96 18.11
N THR A 310 -6.83 -5.79 17.08
CA THR A 310 -6.82 -7.25 17.20
C THR A 310 -5.57 -7.80 17.90
N PRO A 311 -5.70 -8.75 18.84
CA PRO A 311 -4.60 -9.21 19.67
C PRO A 311 -3.53 -10.02 18.94
N ASP A 312 -3.82 -10.47 17.72
CA ASP A 312 -2.88 -11.14 16.83
C ASP A 312 -2.01 -10.16 16.01
N ARG A 313 -2.06 -8.85 16.24
CA ARG A 313 -1.24 -7.87 15.51
C ARG A 313 -0.43 -6.96 16.41
N ARG A 314 0.70 -6.46 15.89
CA ARG A 314 1.65 -5.60 16.60
C ARG A 314 1.42 -4.12 16.33
N ILE A 315 1.84 -3.31 17.30
CA ILE A 315 1.82 -1.86 17.27
C ILE A 315 3.26 -1.37 17.40
N TYR A 316 3.75 -0.69 16.36
CA TYR A 316 5.04 -0.03 16.32
C TYR A 316 4.86 1.37 16.92
N LEU A 317 5.65 1.68 17.95
CA LEU A 317 5.56 2.91 18.73
C LEU A 317 6.75 3.79 18.42
N GLU A 318 6.48 5.02 17.97
CA GLU A 318 7.50 6.03 17.70
C GLU A 318 7.10 7.36 18.35
N TYR A 319 8.07 8.04 18.97
CA TYR A 319 7.89 9.39 19.47
C TYR A 319 8.10 10.41 18.35
N SER A 320 7.00 11.04 17.92
CA SER A 320 6.95 12.04 16.86
C SER A 320 7.46 11.48 15.52
N ASN A 321 7.80 12.35 14.57
CA ASN A 321 8.42 12.02 13.29
C ASN A 321 9.62 12.95 13.07
N GLU A 322 10.73 12.40 12.62
CA GLU A 322 11.94 13.15 12.27
C GLU A 322 12.29 14.30 13.22
N ASN A 323 12.46 14.02 14.51
CA ASN A 323 12.75 15.05 15.54
C ASN A 323 13.99 15.91 15.25
N TRP A 324 14.78 15.52 14.26
CA TRP A 324 15.95 16.25 13.80
C TRP A 324 15.69 17.17 12.60
N ASN A 325 14.60 16.99 11.87
CA ASN A 325 14.37 17.69 10.62
C ASN A 325 13.85 19.11 10.90
N GLY A 326 14.67 20.11 10.56
CA GLY A 326 14.39 21.53 10.81
C GLY A 326 13.20 22.09 10.04
N ILE A 327 12.63 21.34 9.07
CA ILE A 327 11.38 21.76 8.40
C ILE A 327 10.15 21.62 9.31
N PHE A 328 10.25 20.84 10.39
CA PHE A 328 9.14 20.61 11.31
C PHE A 328 9.38 21.28 12.66
N ALA A 329 8.31 21.85 13.24
CA ALA A 329 8.41 22.63 14.47
C ALA A 329 8.95 21.82 15.67
N GLN A 330 8.73 20.50 15.71
CA GLN A 330 9.21 19.64 16.80
C GLN A 330 10.73 19.69 17.01
N ASN A 331 11.52 19.90 15.95
CA ASN A 331 12.98 19.99 16.05
C ASN A 331 13.44 21.14 16.98
N VAL A 332 12.70 22.25 17.01
CA VAL A 332 12.96 23.39 17.88
C VAL A 332 12.18 23.30 19.20
N GLU A 333 10.95 22.81 19.14
CA GLU A 333 10.06 22.82 20.30
C GLU A 333 10.45 21.80 21.39
N ILE A 334 10.96 20.63 20.99
CA ILE A 334 11.45 19.62 21.94
C ILE A 334 12.59 20.21 22.80
N PRO A 335 13.73 20.68 22.25
CA PRO A 335 14.78 21.23 23.09
C PRO A 335 14.31 22.47 23.86
N ARG A 336 13.48 23.34 23.28
CA ARG A 336 12.89 24.49 24.02
C ARG A 336 12.14 24.05 25.29
N GLN A 337 11.36 22.97 25.20
CA GLN A 337 10.59 22.44 26.32
C GLN A 337 11.49 21.79 27.38
N PHE A 338 12.44 20.96 26.97
CA PHE A 338 13.16 20.08 27.90
C PHE A 338 14.50 20.64 28.39
N CYS A 339 15.17 21.49 27.62
CA CYS A 339 16.51 22.01 27.96
C CYS A 339 16.57 22.70 29.34
N PRO A 340 15.60 23.56 29.73
CA PRO A 340 15.58 24.17 31.06
C PRO A 340 15.48 23.16 32.22
N GLY A 341 14.97 21.95 31.96
CA GLY A 341 14.83 20.87 32.95
C GLY A 341 16.12 20.07 33.17
N PHE A 342 17.10 20.15 32.27
CA PHE A 342 18.40 19.51 32.43
C PHE A 342 19.36 20.45 33.17
N ALA A 343 19.61 20.18 34.45
CA ALA A 343 20.36 21.09 35.32
C ALA A 343 21.75 21.47 34.79
N ASP A 344 22.41 20.56 34.07
CA ASP A 344 23.71 20.76 33.45
C ASP A 344 23.67 21.53 32.12
N LEU A 345 22.52 21.57 31.44
CA LEU A 345 22.34 22.28 30.18
C LEU A 345 21.66 23.65 30.36
N ALA A 346 20.84 23.81 31.41
CA ALA A 346 19.91 24.93 31.60
C ALA A 346 20.53 26.31 31.37
N ALA A 347 21.74 26.55 31.87
CA ALA A 347 22.45 27.82 31.70
C ALA A 347 22.89 28.07 30.24
N GLY A 348 23.22 27.00 29.51
CA GLY A 348 23.61 27.06 28.10
C GLY A 348 22.45 27.19 27.13
N CYS A 349 21.25 26.74 27.50
CA CYS A 349 20.05 26.79 26.64
C CYS A 349 19.60 28.22 26.28
N GLN A 350 19.99 29.21 27.09
CA GLN A 350 19.70 30.63 26.87
C GLN A 350 20.76 31.31 25.96
N ASN A 351 21.85 30.61 25.64
CA ASN A 351 22.92 31.08 24.76
C ASN A 351 22.74 30.55 23.32
N ASP A 352 21.51 30.52 22.83
CA ASP A 352 21.11 29.90 21.56
C ASP A 352 21.36 30.75 20.30
N GLY A 353 21.94 31.94 20.49
CA GLY A 353 22.21 32.92 19.44
C GLY A 353 21.17 34.03 19.32
N ILE A 354 20.16 34.10 20.19
CA ILE A 354 19.21 35.21 20.30
C ILE A 354 19.26 35.78 21.74
N PRO A 355 20.05 36.83 21.98
CA PRO A 355 20.21 37.35 23.34
C PRO A 355 18.94 38.01 23.91
N GLY A 356 18.51 37.58 25.10
CA GLY A 356 17.77 38.44 26.03
C GLY A 356 16.24 38.45 25.95
N ASN A 357 15.59 37.48 25.30
CA ASN A 357 14.12 37.35 25.32
C ASN A 357 13.59 36.31 26.34
N GLY A 358 14.48 35.54 26.98
CA GLY A 358 14.14 34.55 28.01
C GLY A 358 13.55 33.23 27.48
N ILE A 359 13.56 33.01 26.17
CA ILE A 359 13.10 31.77 25.53
C ILE A 359 14.33 30.91 25.24
N ALA A 360 14.31 29.64 25.67
CA ALA A 360 15.42 28.72 25.43
C ALA A 360 15.36 28.12 24.02
N CYS A 361 16.52 27.86 23.42
CA CYS A 361 16.66 27.08 22.18
C CYS A 361 15.73 27.53 21.06
N GLU A 362 15.79 28.81 20.69
CA GLU A 362 14.91 29.43 19.70
C GLU A 362 15.28 29.13 18.25
N ARG A 363 16.51 28.67 18.02
CA ARG A 363 17.02 28.34 16.70
C ARG A 363 17.03 26.83 16.48
N ASP A 364 16.94 26.43 15.22
CA ASP A 364 17.15 25.05 14.80
C ASP A 364 18.50 24.53 15.34
N PRO A 365 18.49 23.52 16.23
CA PRO A 365 19.69 22.94 16.80
C PRO A 365 20.51 22.11 15.81
N ASN A 366 20.01 21.83 14.60
CA ASN A 366 20.57 20.89 13.62
C ASN A 366 21.14 21.51 12.35
N THR A 367 21.38 22.82 12.32
CA THR A 367 22.21 23.35 11.23
C THR A 367 23.65 22.85 11.41
N PHE A 368 24.08 21.92 10.55
CA PHE A 368 25.36 21.20 10.51
C PHE A 368 26.63 22.10 10.41
N SER A 369 26.57 23.36 10.86
CA SER A 369 27.65 24.35 10.80
C SER A 369 27.61 25.45 11.86
N LEU A 370 26.84 25.34 12.96
CA LEU A 370 26.90 26.34 14.05
C LEU A 370 27.68 25.81 15.26
N GLY A 371 28.67 26.61 15.70
CA GLY A 371 29.67 26.27 16.71
C GLY A 371 29.14 26.09 18.14
N ALA A 372 30.05 26.12 19.12
CA ALA A 372 29.82 25.72 20.52
C ALA A 372 28.60 26.35 21.24
N ALA A 373 28.03 27.46 20.74
CA ALA A 373 26.89 28.15 21.34
C ALA A 373 25.59 27.31 21.33
N GLN A 374 25.36 26.44 20.33
CA GLN A 374 24.12 25.66 20.22
C GLN A 374 24.22 24.23 20.75
N ALA A 375 25.40 23.81 21.22
CA ALA A 375 25.64 22.47 21.74
C ALA A 375 24.66 22.06 22.86
N PRO A 376 24.29 22.93 23.83
CA PRO A 376 23.30 22.58 24.86
C PRO A 376 21.91 22.27 24.31
N CYS A 377 21.47 22.99 23.27
CA CYS A 377 20.15 22.79 22.66
C CYS A 377 20.09 21.51 21.85
N PHE A 378 21.13 21.21 21.06
CA PHE A 378 21.24 19.93 20.37
C PHE A 378 21.31 18.78 21.37
N GLU A 379 22.10 18.91 22.43
CA GLU A 379 22.21 17.87 23.44
C GLU A 379 20.86 17.63 24.14
N ALA A 380 20.11 18.70 24.45
CA ALA A 380 18.78 18.60 25.01
C ALA A 380 17.78 17.93 24.05
N LEU A 381 17.83 18.22 22.75
CA LEU A 381 17.01 17.53 21.74
C LEU A 381 17.26 16.02 21.79
N VAL A 382 18.53 15.60 21.72
CA VAL A 382 18.89 14.17 21.73
C VAL A 382 18.53 13.49 23.06
N ARG A 383 18.65 14.20 24.21
CA ARG A 383 18.28 13.64 25.54
C ARG A 383 16.78 13.47 25.64
N ALA A 384 16.02 14.54 25.37
CA ALA A 384 14.57 14.53 25.42
C ALA A 384 13.95 13.52 24.46
N TRP A 385 14.53 13.36 23.27
CA TRP A 385 14.09 12.35 22.31
C TRP A 385 14.21 10.93 22.86
N GLY A 386 15.37 10.56 23.42
CA GLY A 386 15.57 9.26 24.05
C GLY A 386 14.66 9.06 25.27
N ASP A 387 14.64 10.05 26.17
CA ASP A 387 13.86 10.01 27.42
C ASP A 387 12.36 9.91 27.18
N ARG A 388 11.83 10.70 26.24
CA ARG A 388 10.39 10.69 25.95
C ARG A 388 9.97 9.43 25.21
N SER A 389 10.81 8.90 24.31
CA SER A 389 10.58 7.59 23.69
C SER A 389 10.39 6.49 24.74
N VAL A 390 11.33 6.35 25.69
CA VAL A 390 11.23 5.30 26.72
C VAL A 390 10.05 5.49 27.66
N GLN A 391 9.69 6.74 28.01
CA GLN A 391 8.50 7.03 28.79
C GLN A 391 7.21 6.58 28.07
N ILE A 392 7.11 6.85 26.76
CA ILE A 392 5.98 6.40 25.94
C ILE A 392 5.91 4.87 25.89
N PHE A 393 7.05 4.20 25.71
CA PHE A 393 7.13 2.74 25.71
C PHE A 393 6.62 2.15 27.03
N ASP A 394 7.03 2.72 28.15
CA ASP A 394 6.64 2.27 29.48
C ASP A 394 5.15 2.48 29.76
N ARG A 395 4.58 3.60 29.29
CA ARG A 395 3.15 3.90 29.39
C ARG A 395 2.29 2.93 28.60
N PHE A 396 2.65 2.69 27.34
CA PHE A 396 1.98 1.66 26.53
C PHE A 396 2.13 0.27 27.18
N ALA A 397 3.32 -0.08 27.68
CA ALA A 397 3.52 -1.36 28.36
C ALA A 397 2.65 -1.50 29.62
N ALA A 398 2.47 -0.43 30.41
CA ALA A 398 1.59 -0.42 31.57
C ALA A 398 0.12 -0.65 31.19
N VAL A 399 -0.35 -0.02 30.11
CA VAL A 399 -1.74 -0.17 29.62
C VAL A 399 -1.99 -1.59 29.05
N PHE A 400 -1.02 -2.14 28.32
CA PHE A 400 -1.11 -3.48 27.69
C PHE A 400 -0.80 -4.63 28.66
N GLY A 401 -0.20 -4.34 29.81
CA GLY A 401 0.12 -5.32 30.85
C GLY A 401 0.96 -6.49 30.32
N ALA A 402 0.56 -7.73 30.66
CA ALA A 402 1.28 -8.95 30.28
C ALA A 402 1.41 -9.15 28.76
N SER A 403 0.55 -8.53 27.94
CA SER A 403 0.60 -8.64 26.49
C SER A 403 1.60 -7.69 25.83
N ALA A 404 2.16 -6.73 26.57
CA ALA A 404 3.04 -5.70 26.02
C ALA A 404 4.21 -6.27 25.18
N ASN A 405 4.87 -7.31 25.68
CA ASN A 405 6.03 -7.92 25.03
C ASN A 405 5.71 -8.59 23.67
N SER A 406 4.47 -9.05 23.46
CA SER A 406 4.07 -9.67 22.19
C SER A 406 3.38 -8.69 21.25
N ARG A 407 2.83 -7.58 21.78
CA ARG A 407 2.02 -6.60 21.06
C ARG A 407 2.78 -5.35 20.63
N LEU A 408 3.82 -4.94 21.35
CA LEU A 408 4.48 -3.65 21.13
C LEU A 408 5.86 -3.83 20.51
N LEU A 409 6.17 -2.99 19.51
CA LEU A 409 7.50 -2.84 18.95
C LEU A 409 7.95 -1.40 19.13
N ARG A 410 9.02 -1.20 19.89
CA ARG A 410 9.49 0.12 20.32
C ARG A 410 10.55 0.63 19.35
N VAL A 411 10.28 1.75 18.68
CA VAL A 411 11.10 2.25 17.57
C VAL A 411 11.74 3.59 17.93
N VAL A 412 13.04 3.70 17.64
CA VAL A 412 13.74 5.00 17.54
C VAL A 412 14.18 5.18 16.09
N ALA A 413 13.59 6.13 15.39
CA ALA A 413 13.99 6.49 14.03
C ALA A 413 15.19 7.47 14.05
N ALA A 414 16.00 7.56 13.00
CA ALA A 414 16.91 8.70 12.78
C ALA A 414 17.24 8.90 11.29
N GLN A 415 18.04 9.92 11.00
CA GLN A 415 18.42 10.29 9.64
C GLN A 415 19.36 9.24 9.02
N ALA A 416 19.04 8.77 7.82
CA ALA A 416 19.88 7.79 7.12
C ALA A 416 21.22 8.38 6.64
N ALA A 417 21.23 9.68 6.28
CA ALA A 417 22.44 10.39 5.86
C ALA A 417 23.44 10.65 7.00
N ASN A 418 22.99 10.59 8.25
CA ASN A 418 23.84 10.76 9.43
C ASN A 418 23.45 9.73 10.51
N PRO A 419 23.92 8.47 10.38
CA PRO A 419 23.58 7.42 11.34
C PRO A 419 24.16 7.67 12.75
N ASP A 420 25.16 8.55 12.90
CA ASP A 420 25.70 8.90 14.21
C ASP A 420 24.66 9.60 15.10
N LEU A 421 23.73 10.36 14.51
CA LEU A 421 22.65 11.00 15.25
C LEU A 421 21.80 9.96 16.00
N GLY A 422 21.41 8.88 15.31
CA GLY A 422 20.70 7.76 15.92
C GLY A 422 21.51 7.08 17.03
N ARG A 423 22.82 6.88 16.80
CA ARG A 423 23.73 6.34 17.83
C ARG A 423 23.76 7.22 19.08
N GLN A 424 23.79 8.54 18.93
CA GLN A 424 23.82 9.46 20.06
C GLN A 424 22.55 9.37 20.92
N VAL A 425 21.38 9.17 20.32
CA VAL A 425 20.10 8.93 21.03
C VAL A 425 20.14 7.58 21.75
N LEU A 426 20.58 6.52 21.08
CA LEU A 426 20.50 5.14 21.58
C LEU A 426 21.55 4.82 22.67
N ALA A 427 22.77 5.35 22.54
CA ALA A 427 23.90 4.99 23.40
C ALA A 427 23.81 5.53 24.83
N ARG A 428 23.03 6.58 25.06
CA ARG A 428 22.93 7.23 26.37
C ARG A 428 22.01 6.46 27.31
N ASN A 429 22.26 6.64 28.60
CA ASN A 429 21.28 6.33 29.63
C ASN A 429 20.14 7.33 29.57
N ALA A 430 18.91 6.85 29.73
CA ALA A 430 17.78 7.75 29.91
C ALA A 430 18.02 8.60 31.17
N THR A 431 17.67 9.88 31.13
CA THR A 431 18.04 10.84 32.20
C THR A 431 17.51 10.36 33.55
N GLY A 432 18.43 10.24 34.52
CA GLY A 432 18.10 9.76 35.87
C GLY A 432 17.82 8.25 35.97
N GLN A 433 18.06 7.48 34.91
CA GLN A 433 17.84 6.03 34.88
C GLN A 433 19.16 5.25 34.75
N ALA A 434 19.15 4.01 35.23
CA ALA A 434 20.29 3.10 35.13
C ALA A 434 20.38 2.36 33.79
N PHE A 435 19.34 2.44 32.94
CA PHE A 435 19.26 1.76 31.66
C PHE A 435 19.52 2.72 30.49
N SER A 436 20.05 2.17 29.38
CA SER A 436 20.20 2.89 28.12
C SER A 436 18.89 2.98 27.33
N VAL A 437 18.77 3.97 26.46
CA VAL A 437 17.64 4.06 25.52
C VAL A 437 17.61 2.83 24.61
N ALA A 438 18.79 2.36 24.17
CA ALA A 438 18.91 1.14 23.37
C ALA A 438 18.34 -0.11 24.07
N SER A 439 18.53 -0.28 25.39
CA SER A 439 18.05 -1.48 26.09
C SER A 439 16.53 -1.52 26.27
N ARG A 440 15.82 -0.43 25.94
CA ARG A 440 14.36 -0.33 25.91
C ARG A 440 13.79 -0.25 24.49
N THR A 441 14.63 -0.31 23.47
CA THR A 441 14.27 -0.15 22.05
C THR A 441 14.37 -1.50 21.33
N ASP A 442 13.40 -1.82 20.47
CA ASP A 442 13.38 -3.06 19.69
C ASP A 442 13.96 -2.88 18.28
N ALA A 443 13.77 -1.69 17.69
CA ALA A 443 14.27 -1.38 16.36
C ALA A 443 14.78 0.06 16.23
N TYR A 444 15.85 0.20 15.46
CA TYR A 444 16.30 1.46 14.89
C TYR A 444 15.75 1.60 13.48
N ALA A 445 15.16 2.75 13.16
CA ALA A 445 14.58 3.01 11.85
C ALA A 445 15.32 4.11 11.07
N SER A 446 15.52 3.94 9.76
CA SER A 446 16.12 4.96 8.87
C SER A 446 15.28 5.19 7.60
N ALA A 447 15.57 6.25 6.84
CA ALA A 447 14.91 6.57 5.56
C ALA A 447 15.91 6.58 4.38
N PRO A 448 16.24 5.42 3.79
CA PRO A 448 17.30 5.34 2.79
C PRO A 448 16.78 5.70 1.39
N TYR A 449 16.54 6.96 1.09
CA TYR A 449 16.07 7.38 -0.25
C TYR A 449 17.13 7.24 -1.35
N ILE A 450 16.67 6.97 -2.58
CA ILE A 450 17.46 7.13 -3.80
C ILE A 450 17.11 8.47 -4.48
N GLY A 451 18.11 9.27 -4.84
CA GLY A 451 17.93 10.49 -5.63
C GLY A 451 17.85 11.81 -4.85
N THR A 452 18.13 11.80 -3.54
CA THR A 452 18.17 13.00 -2.68
C THR A 452 19.15 14.09 -3.11
N GLU A 453 20.11 13.76 -3.98
CA GLU A 453 21.17 14.64 -4.47
C GLU A 453 20.81 15.40 -5.75
N TYR A 454 19.68 15.07 -6.38
CA TYR A 454 19.28 15.66 -7.65
C TYR A 454 18.46 16.93 -7.43
N CYS A 455 18.69 17.95 -8.25
CA CYS A 455 17.98 19.23 -8.20
C CYS A 455 17.97 19.88 -6.80
N THR A 456 19.14 19.88 -6.16
CA THR A 456 19.37 20.61 -4.90
C THR A 456 20.37 21.76 -5.10
N PRO A 457 20.29 22.82 -4.27
CA PRO A 457 21.31 23.88 -4.24
C PRO A 457 22.68 23.36 -3.78
N ASP A 458 23.72 24.19 -3.97
CA ASP A 458 25.13 24.06 -3.53
C ASP A 458 25.57 22.65 -3.09
N SER A 459 26.36 21.98 -3.94
CA SER A 459 26.87 20.59 -3.86
C SER A 459 25.96 19.46 -4.37
N GLY A 460 24.74 19.79 -4.82
CA GLY A 460 23.85 18.86 -5.54
C GLY A 460 24.21 18.65 -7.02
N ILE A 461 23.68 17.58 -7.60
CA ILE A 461 23.66 17.33 -9.04
C ILE A 461 22.44 18.06 -9.58
N ASN A 462 22.64 19.10 -10.38
CA ASN A 462 21.53 19.93 -10.87
C ASN A 462 21.78 20.42 -12.31
N PRO A 463 20.77 20.97 -13.00
CA PRO A 463 20.92 21.41 -14.38
C PRO A 463 21.99 22.47 -14.61
N ASP A 464 22.32 23.29 -13.59
CA ASP A 464 23.29 24.38 -13.73
C ASP A 464 24.74 23.85 -13.68
N THR A 465 25.01 22.85 -12.84
CA THR A 465 26.36 22.30 -12.61
C THR A 465 26.60 21.00 -13.38
N SER A 466 25.54 20.28 -13.74
CA SER A 466 25.58 18.95 -14.37
C SER A 466 24.58 18.82 -15.54
N PRO A 467 24.57 19.74 -16.53
CA PRO A 467 23.56 19.76 -17.59
C PRO A 467 23.49 18.46 -18.41
N GLN A 468 24.60 17.72 -18.54
CA GLN A 468 24.65 16.43 -19.23
C GLN A 468 23.75 15.35 -18.60
N VAL A 469 23.56 15.38 -17.27
CA VAL A 469 22.69 14.43 -16.55
C VAL A 469 21.22 14.69 -16.87
N TYR A 470 20.87 15.95 -17.14
CA TYR A 470 19.50 16.41 -17.39
C TYR A 470 19.18 16.55 -18.89
N ALA A 471 20.11 16.15 -19.78
CA ALA A 471 19.94 16.31 -21.22
C ALA A 471 18.87 15.38 -21.82
N SER A 472 18.60 14.25 -21.16
CA SER A 472 17.53 13.32 -21.51
C SER A 472 17.11 12.50 -20.28
N VAL A 473 15.94 11.85 -20.35
CA VAL A 473 15.51 10.93 -19.30
C VAL A 473 16.46 9.72 -19.18
N ASP A 474 17.03 9.24 -20.28
CA ASP A 474 17.98 8.13 -20.26
C ASP A 474 19.28 8.50 -19.55
N ASN A 475 19.86 9.68 -19.83
CA ASN A 475 21.07 10.14 -19.14
C ASN A 475 20.82 10.29 -17.63
N PHE A 476 19.62 10.76 -17.27
CA PHE A 476 19.23 10.89 -15.88
C PHE A 476 19.12 9.51 -15.21
N LEU A 477 18.44 8.56 -15.85
CA LEU A 477 18.26 7.20 -15.35
C LEU A 477 19.58 6.44 -15.26
N ASP A 478 20.49 6.59 -16.22
CA ASP A 478 21.85 6.01 -16.17
C ASP A 478 22.61 6.49 -14.93
N HIS A 479 22.49 7.79 -14.61
CA HIS A 479 23.11 8.37 -13.43
C HIS A 479 22.41 7.94 -12.13
N LEU A 480 21.08 7.81 -12.15
CA LEU A 480 20.28 7.32 -11.02
C LEU A 480 20.61 5.87 -10.68
N GLU A 481 20.69 4.99 -11.67
CA GLU A 481 21.03 3.55 -11.52
C GLU A 481 22.44 3.32 -10.97
N THR A 482 23.36 4.23 -11.26
CA THR A 482 24.77 4.10 -10.86
C THR A 482 25.07 4.90 -9.59
N ALA A 483 25.20 6.22 -9.72
CA ALA A 483 25.57 7.10 -8.61
C ALA A 483 24.45 7.24 -7.58
N GLY A 484 23.19 7.39 -8.04
CA GLY A 484 22.04 7.48 -7.15
C GLY A 484 21.85 6.24 -6.28
N MET A 485 21.87 5.06 -6.92
CA MET A 485 21.75 3.78 -6.23
C MET A 485 22.91 3.57 -5.24
N SER A 486 24.14 3.86 -5.66
CA SER A 486 25.33 3.75 -4.80
C SER A 486 25.19 4.60 -3.52
N ARG A 487 24.67 5.83 -3.64
CA ARG A 487 24.42 6.69 -2.49
C ARG A 487 23.35 6.11 -1.55
N ALA A 488 22.24 5.62 -2.09
CA ALA A 488 21.19 4.97 -1.31
C ALA A 488 21.72 3.73 -0.55
N VAL A 489 22.51 2.89 -1.21
CA VAL A 489 23.17 1.73 -0.60
C VAL A 489 24.15 2.16 0.50
N GLY A 490 24.84 3.29 0.33
CA GLY A 490 25.67 3.91 1.36
C GLY A 490 24.87 4.25 2.62
N PHE A 491 23.68 4.83 2.48
CA PHE A 491 22.78 5.10 3.61
C PHE A 491 22.31 3.82 4.32
N MET A 492 21.93 2.80 3.55
CA MET A 492 21.48 1.51 4.08
C MET A 492 22.59 0.81 4.88
N SER A 493 23.76 0.66 4.25
CA SER A 493 24.92 -0.04 4.83
C SER A 493 25.54 0.70 6.00
N GLY A 494 25.62 2.04 5.93
CA GLY A 494 26.10 2.89 7.03
C GLY A 494 25.21 2.78 8.28
N SER A 495 23.89 2.83 8.11
CA SER A 495 22.93 2.62 9.20
C SER A 495 23.04 1.21 9.78
N ARG A 496 23.14 0.17 8.93
CA ARG A 496 23.30 -1.22 9.38
C ARG A 496 24.60 -1.44 10.16
N ALA A 497 25.71 -0.87 9.69
CA ALA A 497 27.00 -0.95 10.36
C ALA A 497 26.97 -0.25 11.72
N MET A 498 26.33 0.92 11.82
CA MET A 498 26.15 1.64 13.07
C MET A 498 25.38 0.78 14.09
N VAL A 499 24.23 0.23 13.71
CA VAL A 499 23.42 -0.61 14.60
C VAL A 499 24.18 -1.85 15.04
N ASN A 500 24.74 -2.63 14.12
CA ASN A 500 25.46 -3.86 14.43
C ASN A 500 26.69 -3.63 15.32
N GLY A 501 27.43 -2.53 15.08
CA GLY A 501 28.66 -2.23 15.80
C GLY A 501 28.45 -1.71 17.22
N ASN A 502 27.31 -1.08 17.51
CA ASN A 502 27.05 -0.40 18.79
C ASN A 502 25.93 -1.06 19.61
N PHE A 503 24.96 -1.69 18.96
CA PHE A 503 23.72 -2.18 19.59
C PHE A 503 23.34 -3.58 19.08
N PRO A 504 24.17 -4.61 19.35
CA PRO A 504 23.89 -5.96 18.89
C PRO A 504 22.54 -6.44 19.44
N GLY A 505 21.63 -6.81 18.54
CA GLY A 505 20.27 -7.26 18.87
C GLY A 505 19.15 -6.29 18.48
N LEU A 506 19.47 -5.01 18.18
CA LEU A 506 18.48 -4.09 17.61
C LEU A 506 18.29 -4.39 16.12
N ARG A 507 17.03 -4.37 15.67
CA ARG A 507 16.70 -4.47 14.25
C ARG A 507 16.98 -3.16 13.52
N HIS A 508 17.39 -3.24 12.26
CA HIS A 508 17.44 -2.08 11.36
C HIS A 508 16.24 -2.15 10.41
N ILE A 509 15.27 -1.25 10.59
CA ILE A 509 14.06 -1.14 9.76
C ILE A 509 14.04 0.18 9.00
N ALA A 510 13.10 0.37 8.07
CA ALA A 510 12.86 1.66 7.44
C ALA A 510 11.47 2.20 7.77
N TYR A 511 11.40 3.47 8.17
CA TYR A 511 10.11 4.17 8.40
C TYR A 511 9.57 4.82 7.13
N GLU A 512 10.41 4.98 6.10
CA GLU A 512 10.07 5.41 4.75
C GLU A 512 11.23 5.14 3.79
N GLY A 513 11.01 5.35 2.50
CA GLY A 513 12.05 5.31 1.47
C GLY A 513 11.44 5.10 0.09
N GLY A 514 12.26 4.65 -0.86
CA GLY A 514 11.97 4.69 -2.30
C GLY A 514 12.74 5.81 -2.99
N GLN A 515 12.30 6.20 -4.19
CA GLN A 515 12.90 7.36 -4.88
C GLN A 515 12.45 8.69 -4.27
N HIS A 516 13.33 9.68 -4.34
CA HIS A 516 13.11 11.06 -3.91
C HIS A 516 13.41 12.03 -5.07
N LEU A 517 12.52 12.05 -6.07
CA LEU A 517 12.59 12.96 -7.20
C LEU A 517 11.74 14.21 -6.92
N ALA A 518 12.36 15.16 -6.22
CA ALA A 518 11.77 16.45 -5.87
C ALA A 518 12.83 17.56 -5.96
N GLY A 519 12.46 18.71 -6.52
CA GLY A 519 13.35 19.87 -6.55
C GLY A 519 13.38 20.58 -5.19
N ILE A 520 14.57 20.92 -4.69
CA ILE A 520 14.74 21.57 -3.39
C ILE A 520 15.06 23.06 -3.57
N ALA A 521 14.44 23.90 -2.73
CA ALA A 521 14.62 25.35 -2.71
C ALA A 521 14.43 26.00 -4.10
N GLY A 522 15.49 26.59 -4.68
CA GLY A 522 15.43 27.26 -5.99
C GLY A 522 15.02 26.34 -7.15
N PHE A 523 15.11 25.02 -6.98
CA PHE A 523 14.78 24.05 -8.02
C PHE A 523 13.35 23.48 -7.92
N THR A 524 12.57 23.80 -6.87
CA THR A 524 11.22 23.24 -6.68
C THR A 524 10.32 23.47 -7.91
N PHE A 525 10.35 24.66 -8.50
CA PHE A 525 9.58 25.00 -9.70
C PHE A 525 10.43 25.05 -10.98
N ASN A 526 11.61 24.41 -10.99
CA ASN A 526 12.45 24.37 -12.17
C ASN A 526 11.90 23.37 -13.20
N ASN A 527 11.60 23.82 -14.41
CA ASN A 527 10.98 22.97 -15.43
C ASN A 527 11.90 21.84 -15.90
N VAL A 528 13.21 22.07 -16.06
CA VAL A 528 14.17 21.03 -16.48
C VAL A 528 14.18 19.87 -15.48
N CYS A 529 14.21 20.18 -14.19
CA CYS A 529 14.11 19.19 -13.12
C CYS A 529 12.76 18.46 -13.17
N ASN A 530 11.65 19.19 -13.21
CA ASN A 530 10.34 18.59 -13.14
C ASN A 530 10.02 17.73 -14.37
N ASP A 531 10.39 18.16 -15.58
CA ASP A 531 10.16 17.42 -16.82
C ASP A 531 10.92 16.09 -16.83
N VAL A 532 12.21 16.07 -16.44
CA VAL A 532 12.98 14.82 -16.39
C VAL A 532 12.50 13.90 -15.28
N PHE A 533 12.09 14.44 -14.13
CA PHE A 533 11.59 13.65 -13.03
C PHE A 533 10.22 13.04 -13.34
N ASP A 534 9.33 13.78 -14.02
CA ASP A 534 8.04 13.26 -14.49
C ASP A 534 8.24 12.13 -15.50
N ALA A 535 9.16 12.31 -16.45
CA ALA A 535 9.52 11.28 -17.42
C ALA A 535 10.12 10.04 -16.73
N ALA A 536 11.07 10.24 -15.81
CA ALA A 536 11.72 9.15 -15.08
C ALA A 536 10.73 8.37 -14.19
N ASN A 537 9.79 9.05 -13.52
CA ASN A 537 8.81 8.43 -12.63
C ASN A 537 7.93 7.38 -13.36
N ARG A 538 7.65 7.60 -14.64
CA ARG A 538 6.81 6.72 -15.48
C ARG A 538 7.61 5.79 -16.39
N HIS A 539 8.93 5.96 -16.43
CA HIS A 539 9.78 5.19 -17.32
C HIS A 539 9.81 3.71 -16.89
N PRO A 540 9.74 2.72 -17.80
CA PRO A 540 9.81 1.30 -17.44
C PRO A 540 11.03 0.92 -16.61
N ARG A 541 12.21 1.52 -16.88
CA ARG A 541 13.44 1.32 -16.07
C ARG A 541 13.26 1.64 -14.57
N MET A 542 12.26 2.45 -14.19
CA MET A 542 11.98 2.72 -12.78
C MET A 542 11.59 1.45 -12.01
N GLU A 543 10.98 0.47 -12.67
CA GLU A 543 10.70 -0.85 -12.10
C GLU A 543 12.00 -1.58 -11.72
N THR A 544 12.92 -1.72 -12.68
CA THR A 544 14.23 -2.36 -12.48
C THR A 544 15.10 -1.63 -11.43
N ILE A 545 15.00 -0.29 -11.37
CA ILE A 545 15.65 0.51 -10.32
C ILE A 545 15.09 0.12 -8.95
N TYR A 546 13.78 -0.02 -8.81
CA TYR A 546 13.14 -0.43 -7.57
C TYR A 546 13.47 -1.89 -7.20
N GLU A 547 13.49 -2.81 -8.15
CA GLU A 547 13.94 -4.21 -7.90
C GLU A 547 15.36 -4.25 -7.33
N THR A 548 16.26 -3.47 -7.91
CA THR A 548 17.65 -3.34 -7.44
C THR A 548 17.70 -2.71 -6.05
N TYR A 549 16.93 -1.64 -5.82
CA TYR A 549 16.82 -0.99 -4.51
C TYR A 549 16.34 -1.96 -3.44
N TRP A 550 15.30 -2.75 -3.72
CA TRP A 550 14.77 -3.75 -2.80
C TRP A 550 15.75 -4.89 -2.53
N SER A 551 16.47 -5.36 -3.54
CA SER A 551 17.52 -6.36 -3.38
C SER A 551 18.64 -5.87 -2.46
N ASN A 552 19.02 -4.59 -2.56
CA ASN A 552 19.99 -3.97 -1.68
C ASN A 552 19.45 -3.77 -0.26
N TRP A 553 18.19 -3.38 -0.10
CA TRP A 553 17.58 -3.26 1.21
C TRP A 553 17.59 -4.59 1.97
N ARG A 554 17.21 -5.71 1.34
CA ARG A 554 17.20 -7.02 2.00
C ARG A 554 18.55 -7.43 2.58
N GLN A 555 19.65 -6.97 2.00
CA GLN A 555 21.00 -7.24 2.49
C GLN A 555 21.39 -6.36 3.68
N ASN A 556 20.71 -5.22 3.86
CA ASN A 556 21.10 -4.18 4.82
C ASN A 556 20.04 -3.90 5.89
N GLY A 557 18.81 -4.40 5.75
CA GLY A 557 17.69 -4.07 6.62
C GLY A 557 16.62 -5.16 6.66
N ASP A 558 15.72 -4.99 7.61
CA ASP A 558 14.64 -5.91 7.91
C ASP A 558 13.33 -5.37 7.28
N GLU A 559 12.35 -4.99 8.09
CA GLU A 559 11.07 -4.42 7.65
C GLU A 559 11.26 -3.05 7.00
N PHE A 560 10.47 -2.74 5.98
CA PHE A 560 10.57 -1.48 5.23
C PHE A 560 9.19 -0.88 4.99
N ALA A 561 8.93 0.33 5.46
CA ALA A 561 7.78 1.10 5.01
C ALA A 561 8.15 1.94 3.77
N HIS A 562 7.42 1.81 2.66
CA HIS A 562 7.54 2.73 1.53
C HIS A 562 6.86 4.07 1.83
N PHE A 563 7.39 5.19 1.31
CA PHE A 563 6.93 6.51 1.75
C PHE A 563 5.45 6.78 1.44
N TYR A 564 4.94 6.50 0.24
CA TYR A 564 3.50 6.56 -0.03
C TYR A 564 3.05 5.43 -0.96
N THR A 565 1.90 4.83 -0.68
CA THR A 565 1.23 3.94 -1.65
C THR A 565 0.63 4.75 -2.79
N THR A 566 -0.26 5.70 -2.49
CA THR A 566 -0.95 6.51 -3.50
C THR A 566 -0.63 7.99 -3.28
N GLY A 567 -0.24 8.71 -4.33
CA GLY A 567 -0.07 10.16 -4.24
C GLY A 567 0.25 10.82 -5.56
N ARG A 568 -0.44 11.93 -5.82
CA ARG A 568 -0.18 12.76 -7.00
C ARG A 568 1.26 13.20 -7.04
N TYR A 569 1.86 13.17 -8.23
CA TYR A 569 3.17 13.77 -8.43
C TYR A 569 3.06 15.23 -8.88
N GLY A 570 4.10 16.01 -8.59
CA GLY A 570 4.21 17.40 -9.03
C GLY A 570 5.51 18.05 -8.54
N PRO A 571 5.61 19.40 -8.54
CA PRO A 571 6.79 20.12 -8.07
C PRO A 571 7.27 19.72 -6.67
N PHE A 572 6.34 19.26 -5.84
CA PHE A 572 6.59 18.86 -4.47
C PHE A 572 7.04 17.41 -4.31
N GLY A 573 7.14 16.60 -5.38
CA GLY A 573 7.69 15.25 -5.34
C GLY A 573 6.88 14.21 -6.12
N ARG A 574 7.42 12.99 -6.23
CA ARG A 574 6.90 11.89 -7.07
C ARG A 574 6.77 10.56 -6.33
N TRP A 575 6.53 10.57 -5.03
CA TRP A 575 6.77 9.38 -4.19
C TRP A 575 5.81 8.22 -4.40
N GLY A 576 4.50 8.47 -4.58
CA GLY A 576 3.47 7.42 -4.60
C GLY A 576 3.79 6.25 -5.52
N LEU A 577 3.66 5.01 -5.03
CA LEU A 577 3.75 3.80 -5.88
C LEU A 577 2.71 3.87 -7.01
N LEU A 578 1.53 4.38 -6.66
CA LEU A 578 0.45 4.80 -7.54
C LEU A 578 0.35 6.32 -7.52
N GLU A 579 0.10 6.93 -8.67
CA GLU A 579 -0.16 8.36 -8.82
C GLU A 579 -1.58 8.74 -8.37
N PHE A 580 -2.53 7.79 -8.43
CA PHE A 580 -3.92 7.95 -8.02
C PHE A 580 -4.55 6.59 -7.72
N GLN A 581 -5.60 6.57 -6.89
CA GLN A 581 -6.14 5.32 -6.31
C GLN A 581 -6.55 4.27 -7.35
N ASP A 582 -7.09 4.72 -8.48
CA ASP A 582 -7.62 3.85 -9.52
C ASP A 582 -6.64 3.72 -10.70
N GLN A 583 -5.36 4.00 -10.49
CA GLN A 583 -4.34 3.80 -11.51
C GLN A 583 -4.22 2.32 -11.88
N ASP A 584 -4.17 2.05 -13.18
CA ASP A 584 -3.92 0.71 -13.68
C ASP A 584 -2.53 0.23 -13.25
N ARG A 585 -2.48 -0.97 -12.67
CA ARG A 585 -1.26 -1.56 -12.12
C ARG A 585 -0.18 -1.74 -13.19
N LEU A 586 -0.57 -2.04 -14.43
CA LEU A 586 0.37 -2.20 -15.55
C LEU A 586 1.09 -0.90 -15.93
N SER A 587 0.51 0.25 -15.58
CA SER A 587 1.11 1.58 -15.81
C SER A 587 1.91 2.11 -14.61
N ALA A 588 2.03 1.34 -13.52
CA ALA A 588 2.63 1.77 -12.26
C ALA A 588 3.92 0.98 -11.96
N PRO A 589 5.06 1.32 -12.60
CA PRO A 589 6.30 0.53 -12.54
C PRO A 589 6.83 0.31 -11.11
N LYS A 590 6.69 1.32 -10.24
CA LYS A 590 7.10 1.21 -8.82
C LYS A 590 6.21 0.26 -8.03
N TYR A 591 4.91 0.28 -8.29
CA TYR A 591 3.96 -0.58 -7.60
C TYR A 591 4.15 -2.04 -8.01
N ARG A 592 4.39 -2.32 -9.30
CA ARG A 592 4.71 -3.67 -9.79
C ARG A 592 5.98 -4.22 -9.14
N ALA A 593 7.10 -3.50 -9.22
CA ALA A 593 8.36 -3.89 -8.56
C ALA A 593 8.17 -4.23 -7.07
N LEU A 594 7.31 -3.49 -6.37
CA LEU A 594 7.00 -3.74 -4.97
C LEU A 594 6.16 -5.02 -4.77
N LEU A 595 5.12 -5.23 -5.58
CA LEU A 595 4.30 -6.43 -5.51
C LEU A 595 5.11 -7.68 -5.83
N ASP A 596 5.92 -7.64 -6.88
CA ASP A 596 6.77 -8.75 -7.30
C ASP A 596 7.82 -9.08 -6.24
N HIS A 597 8.43 -8.04 -5.64
CA HIS A 597 9.31 -8.22 -4.50
C HIS A 597 8.62 -8.87 -3.31
N SER A 598 7.41 -8.41 -2.98
CA SER A 598 6.62 -8.93 -1.89
C SER A 598 6.28 -10.41 -2.10
N ALA A 599 5.80 -10.75 -3.31
CA ALA A 599 5.48 -12.12 -3.69
C ALA A 599 6.72 -13.04 -3.63
N ALA A 600 7.87 -12.56 -4.12
CA ALA A 600 9.10 -13.35 -4.15
C ALA A 600 9.77 -13.50 -2.77
N PHE A 601 9.66 -12.49 -1.90
CA PHE A 601 10.42 -12.44 -0.64
C PHE A 601 9.57 -12.09 0.58
N PRO A 602 8.52 -12.86 0.90
CA PRO A 602 7.56 -12.52 1.93
C PRO A 602 8.11 -12.32 3.35
N CYS A 603 9.25 -12.94 3.66
CA CYS A 603 9.95 -12.82 4.93
C CYS A 603 11.46 -13.02 4.72
N HIS A 604 12.25 -11.95 4.73
CA HIS A 604 13.70 -12.03 4.46
C HIS A 604 14.62 -11.82 5.67
N TRP A 605 14.08 -11.47 6.85
CA TRP A 605 14.88 -11.27 8.08
C TRP A 605 14.54 -12.27 9.18
N SER A 606 15.45 -12.41 10.15
CA SER A 606 15.32 -13.34 11.26
C SER A 606 14.11 -13.00 12.15
N GLY A 607 13.27 -13.99 12.43
CA GLY A 607 12.05 -13.80 13.22
C GLY A 607 10.90 -13.14 12.45
N CYS A 608 11.03 -12.94 11.14
CA CYS A 608 9.87 -12.68 10.29
C CYS A 608 9.01 -13.95 10.20
N THR A 609 7.75 -13.84 10.62
CA THR A 609 6.74 -14.87 10.46
C THR A 609 5.60 -14.30 9.64
N GLN A 610 5.11 -15.05 8.65
CA GLN A 610 3.84 -14.74 8.02
C GLN A 610 2.72 -15.02 9.03
N GLY A 611 1.82 -14.05 9.15
CA GLY A 611 0.76 -14.07 10.14
C GLY A 611 1.17 -13.46 11.45
N GLY A 612 0.67 -12.25 11.68
CA GLY A 612 0.55 -11.80 13.06
C GLY A 612 -0.26 -12.85 13.85
N GLY A 613 0.16 -13.06 15.08
CA GLY A 613 -0.50 -13.99 16.00
C GLY A 613 0.34 -15.20 16.35
N GLY A 614 1.55 -14.98 16.85
CA GLY A 614 2.28 -15.96 17.65
C GLY A 614 3.75 -16.02 17.32
N GLY A 615 4.61 -15.57 18.25
CA GLY A 615 5.99 -16.03 18.22
C GLY A 615 6.01 -17.56 18.20
N ASN A 616 6.92 -18.17 17.44
CA ASN A 616 7.21 -19.61 17.37
C ASN A 616 6.28 -20.50 18.21
N ASN A 617 5.08 -20.82 17.71
CA ASN A 617 4.20 -21.82 18.34
C ASN A 617 4.66 -23.26 18.01
N ASN A 618 5.96 -23.49 17.84
CA ASN A 618 6.45 -24.86 17.93
C ASN A 618 6.26 -25.28 19.39
N PRO A 619 5.60 -26.42 19.66
CA PRO A 619 5.29 -26.84 21.02
C PRO A 619 6.58 -26.91 21.85
N LEU A 620 6.49 -26.41 23.07
CA LEU A 620 7.54 -26.51 24.08
C LEU A 620 7.17 -27.63 25.04
N LEU A 621 8.03 -28.64 25.15
CA LEU A 621 7.98 -29.63 26.21
C LEU A 621 8.62 -29.03 27.47
N SER A 622 7.79 -28.46 28.34
CA SER A 622 8.22 -28.05 29.67
C SER A 622 8.21 -29.24 30.63
N TYR A 623 9.37 -29.58 31.19
CA TYR A 623 9.48 -30.61 32.24
C TYR A 623 9.78 -29.95 33.58
N ALA A 624 9.13 -30.40 34.65
CA ALA A 624 9.36 -29.89 36.00
C ALA A 624 10.20 -30.89 36.82
N PRO A 625 11.38 -30.51 37.34
CA PRO A 625 12.28 -31.43 38.05
C PRO A 625 11.70 -32.03 39.34
N THR A 626 10.68 -31.42 39.93
CA THR A 626 10.16 -31.76 41.27
C THR A 626 8.70 -32.19 41.33
N ALA A 627 7.94 -32.04 40.25
CA ALA A 627 6.55 -32.46 40.17
C ALA A 627 6.23 -32.82 38.72
N GLY A 628 5.79 -34.04 38.44
CA GLY A 628 5.43 -34.45 37.08
C GLY A 628 4.48 -33.45 36.41
N SER A 629 4.81 -32.99 35.21
CA SER A 629 3.94 -32.10 34.44
C SER A 629 2.75 -32.88 33.87
N GLN A 630 1.57 -32.27 33.83
CA GLN A 630 0.43 -32.85 33.11
C GLN A 630 0.65 -32.76 31.61
N ALA A 631 0.43 -33.88 30.91
CA ALA A 631 0.40 -33.94 29.46
C ALA A 631 -0.90 -33.31 28.94
N SER A 632 -0.78 -32.35 28.02
CA SER A 632 -1.86 -32.06 27.08
C SER A 632 -1.44 -32.61 25.71
N PRO A 633 -2.30 -33.37 25.00
CA PRO A 633 -2.15 -33.55 23.56
C PRO A 633 -2.13 -32.16 22.92
N GLY A 634 -1.17 -31.91 22.03
CA GLY A 634 -1.04 -30.63 21.34
C GLY A 634 -0.77 -30.85 19.86
N ASN A 635 -1.06 -29.81 19.07
CA ASN A 635 -0.59 -29.73 17.69
C ASN A 635 0.95 -29.89 17.68
N GLY A 636 1.47 -30.64 16.73
CA GLY A 636 2.92 -30.78 16.52
C GLY A 636 3.56 -29.50 16.02
N PRO A 637 4.90 -29.48 15.88
CA PRO A 637 5.61 -28.31 15.40
C PRO A 637 5.22 -28.02 13.95
N ASN A 638 5.22 -26.74 13.61
CA ASN A 638 4.90 -26.29 12.27
C ASN A 638 6.12 -26.54 11.37
N PHE A 639 5.96 -27.43 10.40
CA PHE A 639 6.93 -27.59 9.31
C PHE A 639 6.75 -26.44 8.31
N PRO A 640 7.84 -25.80 7.86
CA PRO A 640 7.75 -24.73 6.88
C PRO A 640 7.21 -25.27 5.54
N GLY A 641 6.29 -24.52 4.92
CA GLY A 641 5.94 -24.72 3.51
C GLY A 641 7.15 -24.49 2.60
N GLY A 642 7.05 -24.92 1.33
CA GLY A 642 8.11 -24.74 0.34
C GLY A 642 8.08 -25.82 -0.73
N THR A 643 9.05 -25.80 -1.64
CA THR A 643 9.17 -26.76 -2.74
C THR A 643 9.22 -28.22 -2.31
N ALA A 644 8.98 -29.12 -3.26
CA ALA A 644 9.23 -30.54 -3.11
C ALA A 644 10.65 -30.75 -2.54
N GLY A 645 10.74 -31.40 -1.38
CA GLY A 645 11.98 -31.50 -0.62
C GLY A 645 11.76 -31.60 0.89
N THR A 646 12.86 -31.59 1.63
CA THR A 646 12.83 -31.79 3.09
C THR A 646 12.50 -30.50 3.84
N ALA A 647 11.50 -30.55 4.72
CA ALA A 647 11.16 -29.53 5.70
C ALA A 647 11.67 -29.97 7.08
N ALA A 648 12.29 -29.07 7.85
CA ALA A 648 12.71 -29.35 9.22
C ALA A 648 11.86 -28.57 10.21
N ALA A 649 11.58 -29.17 11.36
CA ALA A 649 10.92 -28.53 12.48
C ALA A 649 11.50 -29.08 13.79
N SER A 650 11.22 -28.42 14.91
CA SER A 650 11.65 -28.95 16.21
C SER A 650 10.63 -28.66 17.30
N ILE A 651 10.61 -29.55 18.29
CA ILE A 651 9.92 -29.35 19.56
C ILE A 651 10.99 -28.96 20.57
N GLY A 652 10.86 -27.78 21.18
CA GLY A 652 11.80 -27.33 22.21
C GLY A 652 11.58 -28.11 23.51
N ILE A 653 12.64 -28.33 24.29
CA ILE A 653 12.58 -28.92 25.62
C ILE A 653 13.22 -27.93 26.60
N SER A 654 12.52 -27.60 27.68
CA SER A 654 13.06 -26.72 28.73
C SER A 654 12.59 -27.12 30.12
N ALA A 655 13.43 -26.85 31.12
CA ALA A 655 13.06 -26.97 32.53
C ALA A 655 12.01 -25.91 32.92
N SER A 656 11.02 -26.30 33.73
CA SER A 656 10.06 -25.40 34.38
C SER A 656 10.18 -25.49 35.91
N GLY A 657 10.33 -24.35 36.58
CA GLY A 657 10.39 -24.24 38.05
C GLY A 657 11.78 -23.97 38.65
N ALA A 658 11.83 -23.72 39.96
CA ALA A 658 13.06 -23.41 40.69
C ALA A 658 14.01 -24.62 40.78
N SER A 659 15.32 -24.36 40.79
CA SER A 659 16.41 -25.35 40.77
C SER A 659 16.33 -26.36 41.93
N GLY A 660 16.02 -27.61 41.60
CA GLY A 660 16.13 -28.78 42.48
C GLY A 660 16.80 -29.95 41.74
N THR A 661 17.30 -30.95 42.48
CA THR A 661 18.13 -32.08 42.01
C THR A 661 17.39 -33.15 41.18
N GLY A 662 16.38 -32.74 40.38
CA GLY A 662 15.58 -33.64 39.56
C GLY A 662 16.15 -33.85 38.16
N SER A 663 15.76 -34.96 37.52
CA SER A 663 16.15 -35.29 36.15
C SER A 663 15.05 -36.09 35.44
N THR A 664 14.96 -35.94 34.12
CA THR A 664 14.03 -36.69 33.27
C THR A 664 14.75 -37.24 32.06
N MET A 665 14.32 -38.42 31.60
CA MET A 665 14.83 -39.06 30.39
C MET A 665 13.73 -39.16 29.34
N LEU A 666 13.95 -38.54 28.18
CA LEU A 666 13.09 -38.70 27.02
C LEU A 666 13.68 -39.80 26.12
N SER A 667 12.88 -40.82 25.80
CA SER A 667 13.32 -41.97 25.01
C SER A 667 12.18 -42.54 24.16
N GLY A 668 12.48 -43.46 23.25
CA GLY A 668 11.45 -44.18 22.49
C GLY A 668 10.59 -43.30 21.57
N CYS A 669 11.11 -42.15 21.12
CA CYS A 669 10.42 -41.27 20.19
C CYS A 669 10.22 -41.97 18.82
N ALA A 670 8.97 -42.13 18.38
CA ALA A 670 8.61 -42.77 17.11
C ALA A 670 7.45 -42.06 16.41
N VAL A 671 7.48 -42.01 15.07
CA VAL A 671 6.37 -41.53 14.23
C VAL A 671 5.51 -42.71 13.78
N SER A 672 4.19 -42.58 13.87
CA SER A 672 3.21 -43.61 13.49
C SER A 672 2.01 -43.00 12.75
N GLY A 673 1.20 -43.82 12.07
CA GLY A 673 0.04 -43.37 11.29
C GLY A 673 0.23 -43.42 9.78
N SER A 674 -0.81 -43.07 9.02
CA SER A 674 -0.88 -43.25 7.56
C SER A 674 0.14 -42.40 6.77
N GLY A 675 0.53 -41.23 7.29
CA GLY A 675 1.55 -40.37 6.69
C GLY A 675 2.95 -40.53 7.27
N ALA A 676 3.22 -41.55 8.10
CA ALA A 676 4.49 -41.70 8.81
C ALA A 676 5.71 -41.82 7.88
N SER A 677 5.55 -42.39 6.69
CA SER A 677 6.60 -42.51 5.69
C SER A 677 7.10 -41.17 5.15
N ALA A 678 6.32 -40.09 5.33
CA ALA A 678 6.74 -38.74 4.95
C ALA A 678 7.69 -38.10 5.97
N PHE A 679 7.92 -38.70 7.14
CA PHE A 679 8.76 -38.13 8.20
C PHE A 679 10.06 -38.93 8.37
N ALA A 680 11.18 -38.23 8.47
CA ALA A 680 12.50 -38.82 8.66
C ALA A 680 12.75 -39.25 10.11
N ALA A 681 13.89 -39.90 10.36
CA ALA A 681 14.30 -40.32 11.69
C ALA A 681 14.41 -39.14 12.66
N ILE A 682 13.79 -39.30 13.84
CA ILE A 682 13.76 -38.30 14.90
C ILE A 682 15.15 -38.09 15.49
N GLN A 683 15.57 -36.83 15.65
CA GLN A 683 16.85 -36.47 16.25
C GLN A 683 16.64 -35.89 17.64
N LEU A 684 17.04 -36.59 18.69
CA LEU A 684 16.94 -36.08 20.06
C LEU A 684 18.24 -35.37 20.46
N THR A 685 18.13 -34.18 21.03
CA THR A 685 19.28 -33.41 21.55
C THR A 685 19.06 -33.09 23.03
N PRO A 686 19.94 -33.52 23.95
CA PRO A 686 21.10 -34.40 23.72
C PRO A 686 20.66 -35.82 23.30
N ALA A 687 21.54 -36.55 22.59
CA ALA A 687 21.21 -37.86 22.03
C ALA A 687 20.88 -38.94 23.09
N ASN A 688 21.36 -38.77 24.32
CA ASN A 688 21.03 -39.64 25.45
C ASN A 688 19.66 -39.31 26.09
N GLY A 689 19.01 -38.23 25.66
CA GLY A 689 17.69 -37.82 26.13
C GLY A 689 17.60 -37.42 27.59
N LEU A 690 18.73 -37.29 28.29
CA LEU A 690 18.78 -36.95 29.70
C LEU A 690 18.78 -35.43 29.90
N PHE A 691 17.83 -34.95 30.70
CA PHE A 691 17.72 -33.56 31.11
C PHE A 691 17.81 -33.47 32.64
N ASP A 692 18.74 -32.66 33.13
CA ASP A 692 19.03 -32.49 34.55
C ASP A 692 19.52 -31.06 34.83
N THR A 693 20.08 -30.80 36.01
CA THR A 693 20.62 -29.47 36.37
C THR A 693 21.79 -29.01 35.52
N GLY A 694 22.52 -29.92 34.86
CA GLY A 694 23.62 -29.64 33.94
C GLY A 694 23.18 -29.50 32.48
N VAL A 695 22.06 -30.12 32.10
CA VAL A 695 21.46 -30.03 30.76
C VAL A 695 19.98 -29.64 30.87
N SER A 696 19.75 -28.33 31.00
CA SER A 696 18.42 -27.75 31.28
C SER A 696 17.54 -27.52 30.04
N SER A 697 18.09 -27.72 28.84
CA SER A 697 17.39 -27.50 27.56
C SER A 697 17.83 -28.48 26.48
N GLY A 698 16.94 -28.75 25.53
CA GLY A 698 17.24 -29.52 24.33
C GLY A 698 16.12 -29.47 23.32
N SER A 699 16.09 -30.45 22.41
CA SER A 699 15.10 -30.46 21.34
C SER A 699 14.83 -31.86 20.78
N ILE A 700 13.64 -32.01 20.21
CA ILE A 700 13.29 -33.10 19.30
C ILE A 700 13.29 -32.52 17.89
N GLY A 701 14.35 -32.80 17.13
CA GLY A 701 14.47 -32.47 15.72
C GLY A 701 13.66 -33.43 14.87
N LEU A 702 12.85 -32.86 13.98
CA LEU A 702 12.00 -33.58 13.04
C LEU A 702 12.28 -33.08 11.63
N ALA A 703 12.16 -33.98 10.66
CA ALA A 703 12.14 -33.60 9.27
C ALA A 703 11.03 -34.37 8.54
N CYS A 704 10.44 -33.75 7.54
CA CYS A 704 9.47 -34.39 6.65
C CYS A 704 9.77 -34.09 5.20
N THR A 705 9.34 -34.95 4.28
CA THR A 705 9.46 -34.74 2.84
C THR A 705 8.12 -34.27 2.31
N ARG A 706 8.09 -33.06 1.76
CA ARG A 706 6.87 -32.45 1.19
C ARG A 706 6.53 -33.14 -0.13
N ALA A 707 5.29 -33.62 -0.24
CA ALA A 707 4.71 -34.25 -1.44
C ALA A 707 3.51 -33.43 -1.94
N GLU A 708 2.90 -33.80 -3.07
CA GLU A 708 1.77 -33.06 -3.66
C GLU A 708 0.56 -32.92 -2.71
N ALA A 709 0.33 -33.92 -1.85
CA ALA A 709 -0.69 -33.88 -0.81
C ALA A 709 -0.05 -33.77 0.58
N PRO A 710 -0.68 -33.06 1.54
CA PRO A 710 -0.21 -33.02 2.91
C PRO A 710 -0.21 -34.40 3.55
N ALA A 711 0.81 -34.71 4.34
CA ALA A 711 0.92 -35.96 5.09
C ALA A 711 0.73 -35.70 6.59
N GLN A 712 -0.14 -36.49 7.24
CA GLN A 712 -0.35 -36.43 8.68
C GLN A 712 0.15 -37.70 9.38
N ALA A 713 0.82 -37.52 10.51
CA ALA A 713 1.31 -38.59 11.35
C ALA A 713 1.26 -38.22 12.84
N LEU A 714 1.55 -39.17 13.71
CA LEU A 714 1.60 -38.97 15.16
C LEU A 714 3.01 -39.29 15.67
N LEU A 715 3.68 -38.29 16.26
CA LEU A 715 4.91 -38.48 17.03
C LEU A 715 4.54 -38.89 18.45
N SER A 716 5.14 -39.95 18.99
CA SER A 716 5.03 -40.37 20.38
C SER A 716 6.41 -40.56 21.02
N CYS A 717 6.65 -40.00 22.19
CA CYS A 717 7.88 -40.17 22.98
C CYS A 717 7.56 -40.64 24.41
N SER A 718 8.47 -41.36 25.06
CA SER A 718 8.37 -41.79 26.45
C SER A 718 9.24 -40.89 27.34
N GLU A 719 8.60 -40.04 28.14
CA GLU A 719 9.24 -39.22 29.17
C GLU A 719 9.25 -39.99 30.50
N THR A 720 10.43 -40.21 31.08
CA THR A 720 10.59 -40.93 32.35
C THR A 720 11.34 -40.06 33.34
N PRO A 721 10.64 -39.46 34.33
CA PRO A 721 11.31 -38.84 35.46
C PRO A 721 12.18 -39.89 36.18
N LEU A 722 13.42 -39.57 36.54
CA LEU A 722 14.31 -40.52 37.21
C LEU A 722 13.74 -40.91 38.58
N GLY A 723 13.33 -42.18 38.71
CA GLY A 723 12.62 -42.73 39.88
C GLY A 723 11.09 -42.75 39.78
N GLY A 724 10.51 -42.29 38.66
CA GLY A 724 9.07 -42.27 38.39
C GLY A 724 8.63 -43.23 37.27
N ALA A 725 7.32 -43.29 37.00
CA ALA A 725 6.75 -44.05 35.89
C ALA A 725 6.90 -43.30 34.56
N ALA A 726 7.05 -44.04 33.46
CA ALA A 726 7.11 -43.48 32.11
C ALA A 726 5.75 -42.89 31.67
N ILE A 727 5.79 -41.75 31.01
CA ILE A 727 4.65 -41.00 30.48
C ILE A 727 4.81 -40.87 28.96
N THR A 728 3.79 -41.27 28.20
CA THR A 728 3.77 -41.07 26.75
C THR A 728 3.35 -39.64 26.41
N ARG A 729 4.19 -38.92 25.68
CA ARG A 729 3.92 -37.60 25.09
C ARG A 729 3.64 -37.78 23.61
N ALA A 730 2.56 -37.20 23.10
CA ALA A 730 2.17 -37.34 21.70
C ALA A 730 1.86 -35.99 21.04
N TRP A 731 2.26 -35.85 19.77
CA TRP A 731 2.05 -34.66 18.95
C TRP A 731 1.58 -35.05 17.54
N THR A 732 0.54 -34.39 17.05
CA THR A 732 0.08 -34.57 15.66
C THR A 732 1.00 -33.81 14.71
N LEU A 733 1.72 -34.52 13.87
CA LEU A 733 2.58 -33.95 12.84
C LEU A 733 1.78 -33.72 11.55
N THR A 734 1.97 -32.56 10.93
CA THR A 734 1.43 -32.27 9.59
C THR A 734 2.59 -31.78 8.71
N CYS A 735 2.95 -32.55 7.70
CA CYS A 735 3.89 -32.13 6.66
C CYS A 735 3.09 -31.36 5.60
N PRO A 736 3.40 -30.09 5.32
CA PRO A 736 2.69 -29.32 4.31
C PRO A 736 2.93 -29.91 2.91
N PRO A 737 2.01 -29.69 1.95
CA PRO A 737 2.26 -30.09 0.58
C PRO A 737 3.42 -29.29 -0.02
N ALA A 738 4.03 -29.83 -1.07
CA ALA A 738 5.04 -29.15 -1.86
C ALA A 738 4.39 -27.97 -2.61
N VAL A 739 4.99 -26.78 -2.47
CA VAL A 739 4.66 -25.61 -3.27
C VAL A 739 5.39 -25.74 -4.60
N VAL A 740 4.66 -25.84 -5.70
CA VAL A 740 5.27 -25.81 -7.05
C VAL A 740 5.81 -24.40 -7.27
N GLN A 741 7.12 -24.23 -7.49
CA GLN A 741 7.70 -22.93 -7.84
C GLN A 741 7.36 -22.59 -9.30
N PRO A 742 6.93 -21.36 -9.60
CA PRO A 742 6.83 -20.86 -10.96
C PRO A 742 8.22 -20.77 -11.60
N ASP A 743 8.32 -21.05 -12.90
CA ASP A 743 9.56 -20.85 -13.66
C ASP A 743 9.79 -19.34 -13.88
N ALA A 744 10.99 -18.88 -13.55
CA ALA A 744 11.36 -17.47 -13.37
C ALA A 744 11.54 -16.70 -14.69
N LEU A 745 10.77 -17.02 -15.73
CA LEU A 745 10.87 -16.34 -17.03
C LEU A 745 9.59 -15.66 -17.49
N PHE A 746 8.39 -16.03 -17.00
CA PHE A 746 7.14 -15.30 -17.23
C PHE A 746 6.13 -15.60 -16.11
N ASP A 747 5.85 -14.62 -15.24
CA ASP A 747 4.91 -14.73 -14.12
C ASP A 747 3.77 -13.72 -14.30
N ASP A 748 2.67 -14.11 -14.95
CA ASP A 748 1.45 -13.31 -15.13
C ASP A 748 0.23 -13.94 -14.44
N GLY A 749 0.41 -14.45 -13.22
CA GLY A 749 -0.59 -14.33 -12.15
C GLY A 749 -2.05 -14.77 -12.43
N PHE A 750 -2.30 -15.83 -13.18
CA PHE A 750 -3.64 -16.42 -13.35
C PHE A 750 -3.74 -17.84 -12.76
N GLU A 751 -3.78 -17.99 -11.43
CA GLU A 751 -4.26 -19.24 -10.81
C GLU A 751 -5.02 -19.01 -9.49
N ALA A 752 -6.33 -18.75 -9.57
CA ALA A 752 -7.35 -19.27 -8.65
C ALA A 752 -8.77 -19.02 -9.18
N GLY A 753 -9.13 -19.78 -10.21
CA GLY A 753 -10.46 -19.90 -10.78
C GLY A 753 -10.25 -20.68 -12.06
N VAL A 754 -10.92 -21.83 -12.21
CA VAL A 754 -10.65 -22.76 -13.31
C VAL A 754 -10.88 -22.08 -14.67
N VAL A 755 -9.82 -21.45 -15.17
CA VAL A 755 -9.62 -21.03 -16.55
C VAL A 755 -8.43 -21.88 -16.95
N SER A 756 -8.66 -22.85 -17.81
CA SER A 756 -7.64 -23.71 -18.39
C SER A 756 -6.44 -22.88 -18.88
N THR A 757 -5.39 -22.81 -18.07
CA THR A 757 -4.14 -22.11 -18.38
C THR A 757 -3.37 -22.96 -19.38
N CYS A 758 -3.30 -22.44 -20.59
CA CYS A 758 -2.56 -22.98 -21.70
C CYS A 758 -1.09 -22.52 -21.58
N THR A 759 -0.14 -23.43 -21.36
CA THR A 759 1.30 -23.10 -21.27
C THR A 759 2.01 -23.46 -22.59
N PRO A 760 2.83 -22.59 -23.22
CA PRO A 760 3.22 -21.23 -22.79
C PRO A 760 2.06 -20.22 -22.87
N ALA A 761 2.16 -19.12 -22.10
CA ALA A 761 1.15 -18.06 -22.00
C ALA A 761 0.99 -17.26 -23.31
N ASP A 762 2.09 -16.96 -24.00
CA ASP A 762 2.11 -16.54 -25.40
C ASP A 762 3.06 -17.44 -26.17
N VAL A 763 2.62 -17.90 -27.34
CA VAL A 763 3.44 -18.74 -28.24
C VAL A 763 4.03 -17.94 -29.40
N LEU A 764 3.65 -16.67 -29.56
CA LEU A 764 4.20 -15.80 -30.58
C LEU A 764 5.56 -15.24 -30.16
N ILE A 765 6.43 -15.04 -31.15
CA ILE A 765 7.71 -14.34 -31.00
C ILE A 765 7.59 -12.98 -31.67
N ASP A 766 8.05 -11.93 -30.99
CA ASP A 766 8.06 -10.55 -31.52
C ASP A 766 6.67 -10.08 -31.98
N GLY A 767 5.66 -10.23 -31.11
CA GLY A 767 4.28 -9.84 -31.41
C GLY A 767 4.08 -8.35 -31.70
N GLY A 768 4.99 -7.48 -31.23
CA GLY A 768 5.03 -6.05 -31.58
C GLY A 768 5.80 -5.75 -32.87
N LEU A 769 6.39 -6.75 -33.53
CA LEU A 769 7.14 -6.62 -34.79
C LEU A 769 8.41 -5.74 -34.68
N GLU A 770 8.87 -5.41 -33.49
CA GLU A 770 9.94 -4.46 -33.22
C GLU A 770 11.34 -5.01 -33.54
N ALA A 771 11.48 -6.33 -33.70
CA ALA A 771 12.73 -6.94 -34.19
C ALA A 771 12.92 -6.85 -35.71
N SER A 772 12.07 -6.07 -36.41
CA SER A 772 12.11 -5.87 -37.85
C SER A 772 13.25 -4.95 -38.31
N ASN A 773 13.71 -5.14 -39.55
CA ASN A 773 14.71 -4.26 -40.13
C ASN A 773 14.11 -2.89 -40.53
N PRO A 774 14.67 -1.76 -40.05
CA PRO A 774 14.12 -0.41 -40.27
C PRO A 774 14.24 0.14 -41.69
N ASN A 775 14.86 -0.61 -42.61
CA ASN A 775 14.98 -0.24 -44.03
C ASN A 775 14.23 -1.19 -44.97
N THR A 776 13.97 -2.43 -44.56
CA THR A 776 13.39 -3.45 -45.45
C THR A 776 12.10 -4.07 -44.90
N GLY A 777 11.75 -3.81 -43.64
CA GLY A 777 10.62 -4.46 -42.97
C GLY A 777 10.80 -5.98 -42.81
N ALA A 778 12.01 -6.49 -43.00
CA ALA A 778 12.29 -7.91 -42.85
C ALA A 778 12.28 -8.30 -41.38
N ASN A 779 11.44 -9.27 -41.02
CA ASN A 779 11.33 -9.83 -39.69
C ASN A 779 11.56 -11.35 -39.77
N ALA A 780 12.47 -11.87 -38.93
CA ALA A 780 12.82 -13.29 -38.95
C ALA A 780 11.73 -14.19 -38.36
N ALA A 781 10.93 -13.67 -37.43
CA ALA A 781 9.84 -14.37 -36.78
C ALA A 781 8.51 -14.20 -37.53
N TRP A 782 8.35 -13.09 -38.26
CA TRP A 782 7.13 -12.75 -39.00
C TRP A 782 7.39 -12.52 -40.50
N PRO A 783 7.58 -13.58 -41.30
CA PRO A 783 7.57 -13.46 -42.75
C PRO A 783 6.30 -12.78 -43.26
N SER A 784 6.46 -11.83 -44.18
CA SER A 784 5.33 -11.11 -44.79
C SER A 784 5.55 -10.87 -46.27
N THR A 785 4.45 -10.68 -46.99
CA THR A 785 4.45 -10.36 -48.42
C THR A 785 3.42 -9.29 -48.74
N SER A 786 3.64 -8.52 -49.81
CA SER A 786 2.60 -7.71 -50.45
C SER A 786 2.83 -7.71 -51.95
N THR A 787 1.77 -7.89 -52.73
CA THR A 787 1.84 -7.78 -54.20
C THR A 787 2.14 -6.36 -54.66
N ALA A 788 1.92 -5.35 -53.82
CA ALA A 788 2.16 -3.93 -54.12
C ALA A 788 3.50 -3.43 -53.55
N PHE A 789 3.87 -3.84 -52.33
CA PHE A 789 4.98 -3.26 -51.56
C PHE A 789 6.09 -4.25 -51.18
N GLY A 790 5.93 -5.53 -51.50
CA GLY A 790 6.91 -6.58 -51.18
C GLY A 790 6.79 -7.11 -49.75
N THR A 791 6.46 -6.28 -48.76
CA THR A 791 6.24 -6.64 -47.34
C THR A 791 4.95 -5.98 -46.83
N ALA A 792 4.35 -6.56 -45.78
CA ALA A 792 3.23 -5.95 -45.05
C ALA A 792 3.70 -5.21 -43.78
N ILE A 793 4.97 -5.33 -43.40
CA ILE A 793 5.55 -4.68 -42.22
C ILE A 793 6.01 -3.27 -42.60
N CYS A 794 5.58 -2.30 -41.82
CA CYS A 794 5.81 -0.88 -42.04
C CYS A 794 6.64 -0.24 -40.92
N HIS A 795 7.38 0.79 -41.31
CA HIS A 795 8.14 1.68 -40.44
C HIS A 795 8.12 3.06 -41.08
N ALA A 796 8.17 4.12 -40.27
CA ALA A 796 8.06 5.51 -40.73
C ALA A 796 9.04 5.90 -41.86
N ASN A 797 10.20 5.23 -41.94
CA ASN A 797 11.25 5.50 -42.92
C ASN A 797 10.90 5.12 -44.38
N PHE A 798 10.06 4.10 -44.59
CA PHE A 798 9.76 3.59 -45.93
C PHE A 798 8.28 3.26 -46.16
N CYS A 799 7.46 3.40 -45.11
CA CYS A 799 6.01 3.22 -45.15
C CYS A 799 5.35 4.26 -44.22
N PRO A 800 5.29 5.56 -44.63
CA PRO A 800 4.66 6.62 -43.84
C PRO A 800 3.14 6.45 -43.79
N ASP A 801 2.54 6.77 -42.65
CA ASP A 801 1.22 6.37 -42.14
C ASP A 801 -0.07 6.83 -42.88
N ASP A 802 -0.04 7.02 -44.22
CA ASP A 802 -1.13 7.51 -45.08
C ASP A 802 -1.92 8.66 -44.43
N ALA A 803 -1.19 9.74 -44.08
CA ALA A 803 -1.73 10.93 -43.43
C ALA A 803 -2.47 10.63 -42.11
N GLY A 804 -1.91 9.74 -41.29
CA GLY A 804 -2.45 9.35 -39.98
C GLY A 804 -3.59 8.32 -40.01
N THR A 805 -3.87 7.73 -41.18
CA THR A 805 -4.87 6.66 -41.31
C THR A 805 -4.30 5.26 -41.09
N ALA A 806 -2.97 5.11 -41.08
CA ALA A 806 -2.29 3.84 -40.83
C ALA A 806 -1.06 3.95 -39.88
N PRO A 807 -1.14 4.65 -38.72
CA PRO A 807 0.00 4.77 -37.79
C PRO A 807 0.19 3.49 -36.95
N PRO A 808 1.39 3.24 -36.39
CA PRO A 808 1.59 2.21 -35.37
C PRO A 808 0.73 2.48 -34.14
N ARG A 809 0.40 1.43 -33.39
CA ARG A 809 -0.26 1.56 -32.09
C ARG A 809 0.77 1.81 -31.00
N SER A 810 1.83 1.02 -31.00
CA SER A 810 2.95 1.10 -30.08
C SER A 810 4.26 0.92 -30.87
N GLY A 811 5.41 1.22 -30.26
CA GLY A 811 6.69 0.99 -30.92
C GLY A 811 6.90 1.77 -32.23
N ALA A 812 7.77 1.23 -33.08
CA ALA A 812 8.19 1.83 -34.35
C ALA A 812 7.76 1.02 -35.58
N PHE A 813 7.35 -0.24 -35.40
CA PHE A 813 6.94 -1.15 -36.45
C PHE A 813 5.50 -1.61 -36.25
N TRP A 814 4.81 -1.87 -37.36
CA TRP A 814 3.44 -2.40 -37.35
C TRP A 814 3.16 -3.11 -38.66
N ALA A 815 2.09 -3.89 -38.73
CA ALA A 815 1.62 -4.46 -39.99
C ALA A 815 0.55 -3.57 -40.61
N TRP A 816 0.74 -3.17 -41.87
CA TRP A 816 -0.25 -2.43 -42.65
C TRP A 816 -0.59 -3.19 -43.92
N PHE A 817 -1.86 -3.57 -44.03
CA PHE A 817 -2.43 -4.20 -45.19
C PHE A 817 -3.33 -3.21 -45.95
N GLY A 818 -3.13 -3.09 -47.26
CA GLY A 818 -3.85 -2.15 -48.12
C GLY A 818 -3.03 -0.91 -48.50
N GLY A 819 -3.68 0.24 -48.61
CA GLY A 819 -3.01 1.50 -49.00
C GLY A 819 -2.87 1.72 -50.51
N VAL A 820 -3.33 0.78 -51.36
CA VAL A 820 -3.38 0.95 -52.82
C VAL A 820 -4.80 0.98 -53.38
N ASN A 821 -4.97 1.72 -54.47
CA ASN A 821 -6.22 1.75 -55.24
C ASN A 821 -6.18 0.70 -56.35
N GLY A 822 -6.35 -0.56 -55.97
CA GLY A 822 -6.27 -1.69 -56.90
C GLY A 822 -6.29 -3.03 -56.18
N SER A 823 -6.27 -4.11 -56.96
CA SER A 823 -6.22 -5.44 -56.37
C SER A 823 -4.89 -5.67 -55.67
N GLU A 824 -4.97 -6.16 -54.43
CA GLU A 824 -3.80 -6.46 -53.62
C GLU A 824 -4.04 -7.75 -52.85
N THR A 825 -2.97 -8.52 -52.69
CA THR A 825 -2.90 -9.58 -51.68
C THR A 825 -1.64 -9.39 -50.87
N SER A 826 -1.78 -9.39 -49.55
CA SER A 826 -0.66 -9.23 -48.62
C SER A 826 -0.83 -10.15 -47.42
N THR A 827 0.29 -10.68 -46.93
CA THR A 827 0.29 -11.67 -45.85
C THR A 827 1.29 -11.31 -44.76
N LEU A 828 1.01 -11.77 -43.54
CA LEU A 828 1.91 -11.78 -42.39
C LEU A 828 1.67 -13.09 -41.65
N SER A 829 2.69 -13.92 -41.44
CA SER A 829 2.50 -15.19 -40.74
C SER A 829 3.63 -15.54 -39.78
N GLN A 830 3.31 -16.42 -38.84
CA GLN A 830 4.27 -17.06 -37.97
C GLN A 830 3.86 -18.51 -37.71
N THR A 831 4.83 -19.42 -37.81
CA THR A 831 4.63 -20.82 -37.48
C THR A 831 4.94 -21.05 -36.00
N VAL A 832 3.95 -21.54 -35.25
CA VAL A 832 4.05 -21.79 -33.81
C VAL A 832 3.52 -23.15 -33.44
N VAL A 833 4.05 -23.76 -32.38
CA VAL A 833 3.47 -24.97 -31.81
C VAL A 833 2.33 -24.55 -30.88
N LEU A 834 1.09 -24.98 -31.18
CA LEU A 834 -0.07 -24.71 -30.33
C LEU A 834 -0.23 -25.88 -29.33
N PRO A 835 0.05 -25.70 -28.04
CA PRO A 835 0.04 -26.78 -27.05
C PRO A 835 -1.32 -27.45 -26.91
N ALA A 836 -1.32 -28.76 -26.63
CA ALA A 836 -2.53 -29.54 -26.48
C ALA A 836 -3.28 -29.24 -25.17
N GLY A 837 -4.61 -29.25 -25.21
CA GLY A 837 -5.44 -29.43 -24.02
C GLY A 837 -5.92 -28.16 -23.30
N ALA A 838 -5.74 -26.97 -23.89
CA ALA A 838 -6.29 -25.73 -23.35
C ALA A 838 -6.71 -24.76 -24.46
N PRO A 839 -7.67 -23.84 -24.22
CA PRO A 839 -8.11 -22.83 -25.17
C PRO A 839 -6.95 -21.95 -25.64
N ARG A 840 -6.99 -21.56 -26.91
CA ARG A 840 -5.99 -20.68 -27.54
C ARG A 840 -6.71 -19.56 -28.26
N HIS A 841 -6.30 -18.32 -28.03
CA HIS A 841 -6.88 -17.13 -28.61
C HIS A 841 -5.78 -16.26 -29.21
N LEU A 842 -5.83 -16.00 -30.52
CA LEU A 842 -5.01 -14.98 -31.16
C LEU A 842 -5.61 -13.61 -30.87
N ASN A 843 -4.89 -12.81 -30.09
CA ASN A 843 -5.23 -11.45 -29.73
C ASN A 843 -4.33 -10.46 -30.46
N PHE A 844 -4.89 -9.33 -30.87
CA PHE A 844 -4.16 -8.26 -31.56
C PHE A 844 -4.99 -6.99 -31.54
N PHE A 845 -4.37 -5.85 -31.79
CA PHE A 845 -5.09 -4.61 -32.02
C PHE A 845 -5.25 -4.39 -33.51
N LEU A 846 -6.48 -4.09 -33.94
CA LEU A 846 -6.81 -3.77 -35.32
C LEU A 846 -7.41 -2.36 -35.40
N ARG A 847 -7.03 -1.61 -36.43
CA ARG A 847 -7.76 -0.41 -36.86
C ARG A 847 -7.97 -0.46 -38.37
N THR A 848 -9.22 -0.28 -38.82
CA THR A 848 -9.50 0.04 -40.22
C THR A 848 -9.59 1.55 -40.43
N GLY A 849 -8.43 2.21 -40.59
CA GLY A 849 -8.33 3.67 -40.55
C GLY A 849 -8.72 4.40 -41.84
N ARG A 850 -8.89 3.67 -42.94
CA ARG A 850 -9.41 4.18 -44.22
C ARG A 850 -10.27 3.13 -44.91
N VAL A 851 -11.38 3.56 -45.49
CA VAL A 851 -12.34 2.69 -46.20
C VAL A 851 -12.86 3.34 -47.48
N THR A 852 -13.18 2.55 -48.50
CA THR A 852 -13.73 3.01 -49.78
C THR A 852 -14.82 2.04 -50.29
N ALA A 853 -15.94 2.58 -50.79
CA ALA A 853 -16.97 1.74 -51.42
C ALA A 853 -16.40 1.06 -52.68
N PRO A 854 -16.70 -0.23 -52.93
CA PRO A 854 -17.85 -1.01 -52.44
C PRO A 854 -17.65 -1.78 -51.12
N PHE A 855 -16.57 -1.56 -50.37
CA PHE A 855 -16.29 -2.19 -49.06
C PHE A 855 -16.17 -3.72 -49.10
N ASP A 856 -15.54 -4.24 -50.15
CA ASP A 856 -15.35 -5.67 -50.40
C ASP A 856 -13.92 -6.16 -50.13
N ALA A 857 -13.05 -5.29 -49.60
CA ALA A 857 -11.75 -5.71 -49.05
C ALA A 857 -11.94 -6.53 -47.76
N GLN A 858 -11.03 -7.47 -47.52
CA GLN A 858 -11.10 -8.36 -46.36
C GLN A 858 -9.72 -8.60 -45.76
N LEU A 859 -9.63 -8.54 -44.44
CA LEU A 859 -8.52 -9.11 -43.67
C LEU A 859 -8.97 -10.46 -43.08
N ARG A 860 -8.30 -11.53 -43.49
CA ARG A 860 -8.61 -12.91 -43.10
C ARG A 860 -7.55 -13.42 -42.14
N VAL A 861 -7.98 -14.03 -41.04
CA VAL A 861 -7.09 -14.81 -40.17
C VAL A 861 -7.20 -16.27 -40.59
N LYS A 862 -6.06 -16.91 -40.85
CA LYS A 862 -5.94 -18.29 -41.29
C LYS A 862 -5.07 -19.11 -40.34
N VAL A 863 -5.40 -20.39 -40.21
CA VAL A 863 -4.52 -21.41 -39.60
C VAL A 863 -4.36 -22.56 -40.58
N ASP A 864 -3.11 -22.87 -40.93
CA ASP A 864 -2.73 -23.89 -41.93
C ASP A 864 -3.47 -23.71 -43.27
N GLY A 865 -3.62 -22.46 -43.71
CA GLY A 865 -4.34 -22.09 -44.93
C GLY A 865 -5.87 -22.09 -44.83
N ASN A 866 -6.46 -22.54 -43.72
CA ASN A 866 -7.91 -22.50 -43.48
C ASN A 866 -8.32 -21.16 -42.87
N VAL A 867 -9.33 -20.49 -43.44
CA VAL A 867 -9.86 -19.23 -42.90
C VAL A 867 -10.65 -19.47 -41.61
N VAL A 868 -10.21 -18.85 -40.51
CA VAL A 868 -10.81 -18.98 -39.17
C VAL A 868 -11.68 -17.77 -38.82
N LEU A 869 -11.31 -16.57 -39.27
CA LEU A 869 -12.11 -15.36 -39.12
C LEU A 869 -11.89 -14.39 -40.30
N VAL A 870 -12.92 -13.61 -40.63
CA VAL A 870 -12.86 -12.57 -41.67
C VAL A 870 -13.32 -11.24 -41.08
N PHE A 871 -12.46 -10.22 -41.18
CA PHE A 871 -12.79 -8.83 -40.95
C PHE A 871 -13.08 -8.19 -42.31
N ALA A 872 -14.36 -7.94 -42.59
CA ALA A 872 -14.78 -7.21 -43.78
C ALA A 872 -14.49 -5.70 -43.62
N GLU A 873 -14.22 -5.02 -44.72
CA GLU A 873 -14.11 -3.58 -44.74
C GLU A 873 -15.41 -2.93 -44.24
N PRO A 874 -15.36 -2.11 -43.18
CA PRO A 874 -16.55 -1.44 -42.68
C PRO A 874 -16.93 -0.27 -43.60
N SER A 875 -18.21 0.13 -43.57
CA SER A 875 -18.66 1.32 -44.30
C SER A 875 -18.19 2.65 -43.68
N THR A 876 -17.49 2.60 -42.54
CA THR A 876 -16.98 3.76 -41.80
C THR A 876 -15.64 3.40 -41.17
N ALA A 877 -14.66 4.28 -41.33
CA ALA A 877 -13.32 4.09 -40.76
C ALA A 877 -13.35 4.13 -39.23
N GLU A 878 -12.49 3.32 -38.61
CA GLU A 878 -12.34 3.26 -37.16
C GLU A 878 -11.46 4.41 -36.64
N PRO A 879 -11.91 5.13 -35.58
CA PRO A 879 -11.19 6.31 -35.09
C PRO A 879 -9.88 5.97 -34.35
N SER A 880 -9.75 4.74 -33.84
CA SER A 880 -8.60 4.25 -33.08
C SER A 880 -8.48 2.73 -33.19
N TYR A 881 -7.36 2.18 -32.74
CA TYR A 881 -7.17 0.73 -32.57
C TYR A 881 -8.19 0.14 -31.58
N VAL A 882 -8.69 -1.05 -31.91
CA VAL A 882 -9.60 -1.85 -31.09
C VAL A 882 -8.97 -3.23 -30.89
N ALA A 883 -8.97 -3.73 -29.66
CA ALA A 883 -8.53 -5.09 -29.38
C ALA A 883 -9.48 -6.10 -30.04
N ARG A 884 -8.92 -7.11 -30.71
CA ARG A 884 -9.63 -8.21 -31.36
C ARG A 884 -9.08 -9.53 -30.85
N SER A 885 -9.93 -10.55 -30.88
CA SER A 885 -9.56 -11.91 -30.50
C SER A 885 -10.18 -12.94 -31.44
N VAL A 886 -9.40 -14.00 -31.76
CA VAL A 886 -9.82 -15.14 -32.58
C VAL A 886 -9.56 -16.43 -31.82
N ASP A 887 -10.60 -17.24 -31.62
CA ASP A 887 -10.47 -18.56 -31.00
C ASP A 887 -9.75 -19.55 -31.94
N LEU A 888 -8.59 -20.01 -31.51
CA LEU A 888 -7.72 -21.00 -32.13
C LEU A 888 -7.75 -22.36 -31.39
N SER A 889 -8.63 -22.54 -30.40
CA SER A 889 -8.64 -23.73 -29.52
C SER A 889 -8.79 -25.05 -30.28
N ALA A 890 -9.46 -25.04 -31.45
CA ALA A 890 -9.58 -26.21 -32.31
C ALA A 890 -8.24 -26.71 -32.88
N PHE A 891 -7.22 -25.84 -32.91
CA PHE A 891 -5.87 -26.11 -33.40
C PHE A 891 -4.87 -26.38 -32.25
N ALA A 892 -5.32 -26.32 -30.99
CA ALA A 892 -4.50 -26.58 -29.80
C ALA A 892 -4.29 -28.10 -29.57
N ASN A 893 -3.48 -28.73 -30.43
CA ASN A 893 -3.28 -30.19 -30.48
C ASN A 893 -1.82 -30.64 -30.21
N GLY A 894 -0.95 -29.69 -29.83
CA GLY A 894 0.48 -29.91 -29.59
C GLY A 894 1.34 -29.97 -30.86
N GLN A 895 0.80 -29.66 -32.04
CA GLN A 895 1.52 -29.63 -33.32
C GLN A 895 1.85 -28.20 -33.75
N SER A 896 2.71 -28.11 -34.75
CA SER A 896 3.09 -26.86 -35.41
C SER A 896 1.98 -26.39 -36.34
N HIS A 897 1.62 -25.11 -36.25
CA HIS A 897 0.55 -24.46 -37.01
C HIS A 897 1.04 -23.13 -37.59
N ASP A 898 0.69 -22.81 -38.84
CA ASP A 898 0.97 -21.51 -39.45
C ASP A 898 -0.21 -20.56 -39.22
N ILE A 899 -0.01 -19.55 -38.38
CA ILE A 899 -1.00 -18.50 -38.12
C ILE A 899 -0.72 -17.36 -39.09
N GLN A 900 -1.68 -17.04 -39.96
CA GLN A 900 -1.49 -16.08 -41.04
C GLN A 900 -2.62 -15.05 -41.10
N PHE A 901 -2.25 -13.78 -41.18
CA PHE A 901 -3.11 -12.72 -41.68
C PHE A 901 -2.98 -12.66 -43.21
N GLU A 902 -4.10 -12.68 -43.92
CA GLU A 902 -4.18 -12.49 -45.37
C GLU A 902 -5.18 -11.38 -45.66
N TYR A 903 -4.68 -10.28 -46.20
CA TYR A 903 -5.53 -9.25 -46.77
C TYR A 903 -5.74 -9.51 -48.26
N VAL A 904 -7.00 -9.38 -48.69
CA VAL A 904 -7.40 -9.48 -50.09
C VAL A 904 -8.25 -8.29 -50.45
N ASN A 905 -7.77 -7.51 -51.41
CA ASN A 905 -8.53 -6.46 -52.08
C ASN A 905 -8.85 -6.91 -53.51
N PRO A 906 -10.13 -7.09 -53.86
CA PRO A 906 -10.53 -7.36 -55.23
C PRO A 906 -10.21 -6.20 -56.19
N ASN A 907 -10.24 -6.46 -57.49
CA ASN A 907 -10.02 -5.40 -58.48
C ASN A 907 -11.26 -4.50 -58.56
N GLY A 908 -11.07 -3.19 -58.42
CA GLY A 908 -12.15 -2.19 -58.44
C GLY A 908 -12.70 -1.76 -57.07
N SER A 909 -12.05 -2.20 -55.98
CA SER A 909 -12.50 -2.06 -54.59
C SER A 909 -12.12 -0.76 -53.88
N GLY A 910 -11.29 0.09 -54.48
CA GLY A 910 -10.82 1.32 -53.85
C GLY A 910 -9.69 1.10 -52.84
N VAL A 911 -9.39 2.12 -52.02
CA VAL A 911 -8.30 2.08 -51.01
C VAL A 911 -8.88 1.78 -49.63
N SER A 912 -8.33 0.77 -48.97
CA SER A 912 -8.61 0.46 -47.56
C SER A 912 -7.30 0.31 -46.78
N ASN A 913 -7.30 0.65 -45.49
CA ASN A 913 -6.14 0.52 -44.61
C ASN A 913 -6.53 -0.31 -43.38
N PHE A 914 -6.06 -1.55 -43.31
CA PHE A 914 -6.13 -2.39 -42.12
C PHE A 914 -4.76 -2.41 -41.46
N VAL A 915 -4.65 -1.89 -40.23
CA VAL A 915 -3.40 -1.91 -39.47
C VAL A 915 -3.51 -2.80 -38.24
N VAL A 916 -2.54 -3.69 -38.07
CA VAL A 916 -2.47 -4.69 -37.01
C VAL A 916 -1.18 -4.50 -36.22
N ASP A 917 -1.30 -4.52 -34.89
CA ASP A 917 -0.17 -4.31 -33.99
C ASP A 917 -0.41 -5.02 -32.63
N ASP A 918 0.65 -5.17 -31.84
CA ASP A 918 0.66 -5.80 -30.51
C ASP A 918 -0.03 -7.20 -30.49
N LEU A 919 0.49 -8.17 -31.26
CA LEU A 919 -0.06 -9.51 -31.38
C LEU A 919 0.36 -10.45 -30.23
N SER A 920 -0.53 -11.36 -29.83
CA SER A 920 -0.24 -12.47 -28.89
C SER A 920 -1.18 -13.66 -29.14
N VAL A 921 -0.78 -14.88 -28.78
CA VAL A 921 -1.66 -16.06 -28.72
C VAL A 921 -1.72 -16.58 -27.28
N THR A 922 -2.80 -16.21 -26.59
CA THR A 922 -2.95 -16.48 -25.15
C THR A 922 -4.16 -17.35 -24.84
N CYS A 923 -4.42 -17.62 -23.56
CA CYS A 923 -5.50 -18.50 -23.12
C CYS A 923 -6.85 -17.79 -23.03
N SER A 924 -6.87 -16.48 -23.18
CA SER A 924 -8.06 -15.65 -23.03
C SER A 924 -8.21 -14.67 -24.19
N ALA A 925 -9.45 -14.36 -24.54
CA ALA A 925 -9.75 -13.33 -25.51
C ALA A 925 -9.55 -11.93 -24.92
N VAL A 926 -8.90 -11.02 -25.65
CA VAL A 926 -8.79 -9.60 -25.26
C VAL A 926 -10.00 -8.84 -25.80
N GLY A 927 -10.69 -8.07 -24.93
CA GLY A 927 -11.82 -7.20 -25.32
C GLY A 927 -13.21 -7.53 -24.75
N ASN A 928 -13.30 -8.11 -23.55
CA ASN A 928 -14.52 -8.13 -22.73
C ASN A 928 -14.36 -7.26 -21.50
#